data_AF-A0A2H9SK67-F1
#
_entry.id   AF-A0A2H9SK67-F1
#
_cell.length_a   1.000
_cell.length_b   1.000
_cell.length_c   1.000
_cell.angle_alpha   90.00
_cell.angle_beta   90.00
_cell.angle_gamma   90.00
#
_symmetry.space_group_name_H-M   'P 1'
#
loop_
_entity.id
_entity.type
_entity.pdbx_description
1 polymer ?
#
loop_
_entity_poly.entity_id
_entity_poly.type
_entity_poly.pdbx_seq_one_letter_code
_entity_poly.pdbx_strand_id
1 'polypeptide(L)'
;MMIHHIQEASSLRTIEDQQALLTQLNAVDDWDASAADTQFSIFNLRYGYFNIPPNAEELRLFCELTMRCYAIMRLYEDTTDEQLAYDYAYKLMVLFVDDINRQPLELWVDELEKHMAFLEKTFESGTLKPYHDTFIVRLPHLLNTAEINDLLGWRALIRKYGIPALPYFNMADKIEAKHAQAAPSTLIKAEEIAAECDYLRSAEDVEFARLCRKYRVVEERFNQSLDYMSSGWPKKLTDTLPDLSITEGTFTWSKLPVDDKRGLILGDITDCCQSIGGDSEQCVKDAVSLPTSGLYILKDRHKIIGQAYVWISQTGNLCLDSIECLPHSIKDDVLKNILHHFATAVLATHPELKRVTIGAGGKTPNGLFPNTVITEMIREGMFYEDAEMQYCIAQADSLSPTQRLALNAVLEPYSQSFQECINYVCHYLSDTTNIVEQLEALLKNYPEVSDELTPGSLMCYLSMMHKYKESSISLHDLIPIDCSTDKYLDLPLTTRAARLMSQATDTIKLFNLLPYIPENYRIEALRMGYGDFGGKTLLQCYIGHVSSVSNIIALCPEEHVVEIVKPALSHAVRVLSDSLEVLLKVFSPPQCFEYIKEKNSWGETLLHKAVPYPQSFAALLRPLSVAQRFEVIKIKDGEGKSVLYLAASKQKQNRPFLNGSFVRAPLEIILRSYPQSQLLEALNETHDYGKTVLHEAVKGGNLIAILKILPENQCITAIDMKDDEGKSVLYYEVARIQHDFEALENLLSVLSLNSYTLLTHAVEEVNLPFTHCKDLLMKVIEKKPSCSKYNLEEIHCAENFGQLKNSLNELIAIMETPQDTKKEIQEIETQEHPTAGSINYRF
;
A
#
# COMPACT_ATOMS: atom_id res chain seq x y z
N MET A 1 -20.26 68.71 -2.46
CA MET A 1 -20.40 67.37 -3.10
C MET A 1 -20.26 66.21 -2.10
N MET A 2 -19.48 66.34 -1.02
CA MET A 2 -19.56 65.42 0.14
C MET A 2 -21.02 65.20 0.62
N ILE A 3 -21.83 66.28 0.69
CA ILE A 3 -23.28 66.23 0.94
C ILE A 3 -24.09 65.49 -0.14
N HIS A 4 -23.62 65.47 -1.38
CA HIS A 4 -24.24 64.72 -2.48
C HIS A 4 -23.89 63.22 -2.38
N HIS A 5 -22.70 62.87 -1.87
CA HIS A 5 -22.35 61.49 -1.51
C HIS A 5 -23.11 61.00 -0.26
N ILE A 6 -23.42 61.88 0.70
CA ILE A 6 -24.35 61.62 1.82
C ILE A 6 -25.76 61.24 1.32
N GLN A 7 -26.18 61.78 0.17
CA GLN A 7 -27.50 61.51 -0.43
C GLN A 7 -27.54 60.23 -1.28
N GLU A 8 -26.40 59.77 -1.82
CA GLU A 8 -26.32 58.56 -2.65
C GLU A 8 -25.92 57.29 -1.87
N ALA A 9 -25.31 57.41 -0.69
CA ALA A 9 -25.07 56.29 0.21
C ALA A 9 -26.42 55.73 0.71
N SER A 10 -26.79 54.54 0.23
CA SER A 10 -28.11 53.91 0.30
C SER A 10 -28.62 53.52 1.72
N SER A 11 -28.12 54.14 2.79
CA SER A 11 -28.46 53.82 4.19
C SER A 11 -29.03 54.99 5.02
N LEU A 12 -29.01 56.24 4.57
CA LEU A 12 -29.52 57.37 5.37
C LEU A 12 -30.97 57.69 4.99
N ARG A 13 -31.93 57.24 5.82
CA ARG A 13 -33.37 57.28 5.51
C ARG A 13 -34.11 58.53 6.02
N THR A 14 -33.44 59.50 6.66
CA THR A 14 -34.14 60.70 7.17
C THR A 14 -33.37 62.02 6.97
N ILE A 15 -34.10 63.14 6.89
CA ILE A 15 -33.57 64.51 6.84
C ILE A 15 -32.79 64.84 8.14
N GLU A 16 -33.14 64.19 9.24
CA GLU A 16 -32.50 64.36 10.56
C GLU A 16 -31.09 63.75 10.58
N ASP A 17 -30.89 62.58 9.96
CA ASP A 17 -29.55 61.98 9.80
C ASP A 17 -28.63 62.87 8.94
N GLN A 18 -29.19 63.49 7.90
CA GLN A 18 -28.45 64.44 7.06
C GLN A 18 -28.04 65.70 7.82
N GLN A 19 -28.91 66.24 8.69
CA GLN A 19 -28.60 67.38 9.56
C GLN A 19 -27.59 67.02 10.65
N ALA A 20 -27.66 65.82 11.22
CA ALA A 20 -26.68 65.33 12.20
C ALA A 20 -25.29 65.18 11.58
N LEU A 21 -25.18 64.64 10.36
CA LEU A 21 -23.92 64.52 9.65
C LEU A 21 -23.36 65.89 9.23
N LEU A 22 -24.21 66.83 8.80
CA LEU A 22 -23.82 68.21 8.54
C LEU A 22 -23.30 68.90 9.81
N THR A 23 -23.90 68.62 10.97
CA THR A 23 -23.43 69.14 12.26
C THR A 23 -22.09 68.51 12.67
N GLN A 24 -21.87 67.22 12.38
CA GLN A 24 -20.59 66.53 12.61
C GLN A 24 -19.49 67.02 11.65
N LEU A 25 -19.80 67.27 10.38
CA LEU A 25 -18.90 67.86 9.38
C LEU A 25 -18.52 69.30 9.75
N ASN A 26 -19.49 70.12 10.15
CA ASN A 26 -19.22 71.48 10.64
C ASN A 26 -18.44 71.47 11.98
N ALA A 27 -18.40 70.36 12.71
CA ALA A 27 -17.56 70.15 13.88
C ALA A 27 -16.17 69.56 13.55
N VAL A 28 -15.84 69.37 12.26
CA VAL A 28 -14.48 69.08 11.78
C VAL A 28 -13.69 70.37 11.50
N ASP A 29 -14.36 71.54 11.45
CA ASP A 29 -13.74 72.87 11.28
C ASP A 29 -12.77 73.28 12.42
N ASP A 30 -12.68 72.50 13.50
CA ASP A 30 -11.74 72.71 14.62
C ASP A 30 -10.41 71.96 14.46
N TRP A 31 -10.12 71.37 13.28
CA TRP A 31 -8.84 70.67 13.07
C TRP A 31 -7.65 71.66 13.04
N ASP A 32 -6.71 71.45 13.97
CA ASP A 32 -5.51 72.29 14.08
C ASP A 32 -4.46 71.90 13.02
N ALA A 33 -4.41 72.68 11.94
CA ALA A 33 -3.43 72.52 10.87
C ALA A 33 -1.98 72.92 11.30
N SER A 34 -1.74 73.31 12.55
CA SER A 34 -0.42 73.76 13.02
C SER A 34 0.70 72.74 12.81
N ALA A 35 0.38 71.44 12.82
CA ALA A 35 1.34 70.36 12.62
C ALA A 35 1.50 69.93 11.15
N ALA A 36 0.65 70.40 10.23
CA ALA A 36 0.61 69.88 8.85
C ALA A 36 1.92 70.11 8.07
N ASP A 37 2.57 71.26 8.24
CA ASP A 37 3.87 71.55 7.61
C ASP A 37 4.98 70.62 8.11
N THR A 38 4.99 70.38 9.42
CA THR A 38 5.94 69.44 10.05
C THR A 38 5.69 68.02 9.57
N GLN A 39 4.43 67.57 9.54
CA GLN A 39 4.08 66.22 9.10
C GLN A 39 4.36 66.00 7.61
N PHE A 40 4.00 66.96 6.74
CA PHE A 40 4.36 66.92 5.33
C PHE A 40 5.87 66.78 5.14
N SER A 41 6.64 67.60 5.87
CA SER A 41 8.11 67.56 5.82
C SER A 41 8.66 66.21 6.27
N ILE A 42 8.07 65.58 7.30
CA ILE A 42 8.46 64.24 7.77
C ILE A 42 8.21 63.19 6.68
N PHE A 43 7.01 63.16 6.09
CA PHE A 43 6.68 62.21 5.03
C PHE A 43 7.51 62.43 3.77
N ASN A 44 7.72 63.69 3.38
CA ASN A 44 8.49 64.01 2.19
C ASN A 44 9.99 63.80 2.37
N LEU A 45 10.53 63.99 3.58
CA LEU A 45 11.90 63.58 3.89
C LEU A 45 12.06 62.06 3.79
N ARG A 46 11.03 61.30 4.15
CA ARG A 46 11.02 59.84 4.07
C ARG A 46 10.90 59.32 2.64
N TYR A 47 10.05 59.95 1.81
CA TYR A 47 9.66 59.38 0.51
C TYR A 47 10.10 60.20 -0.72
N GLY A 48 10.33 61.51 -0.58
CA GLY A 48 11.01 62.35 -1.59
C GLY A 48 10.19 62.85 -2.79
N TYR A 49 8.85 62.79 -2.76
CA TYR A 49 8.00 63.06 -3.93
C TYR A 49 7.76 64.55 -4.25
N PHE A 50 7.96 65.44 -3.28
CA PHE A 50 7.65 66.87 -3.39
C PHE A 50 8.85 67.74 -3.01
N ASN A 51 8.68 69.07 -3.09
CA ASN A 51 9.75 70.00 -2.76
C ASN A 51 10.07 70.03 -1.25
N ILE A 52 11.33 70.34 -0.90
CA ILE A 52 11.75 70.63 0.48
C ILE A 52 12.43 72.01 0.48
N PRO A 53 11.84 73.05 1.13
CA PRO A 53 10.51 73.05 1.77
C PRO A 53 9.35 72.94 0.75
N PRO A 54 8.16 72.49 1.17
CA PRO A 54 6.99 72.48 0.29
C PRO A 54 6.65 73.88 -0.20
N ASN A 55 6.15 73.99 -1.42
CA ASN A 55 5.58 75.24 -1.89
C ASN A 55 4.20 75.50 -1.24
N ALA A 56 3.73 76.75 -1.29
CA ALA A 56 2.50 77.15 -0.61
C ALA A 56 1.26 76.37 -1.09
N GLU A 57 1.22 75.98 -2.37
CA GLU A 57 0.10 75.22 -2.93
C GLU A 57 0.16 73.73 -2.53
N GLU A 58 1.35 73.13 -2.44
CA GLU A 58 1.54 71.76 -1.94
C GLU A 58 1.05 71.64 -0.50
N LEU A 59 1.46 72.57 0.36
CA LEU A 59 1.06 72.59 1.75
C LEU A 59 -0.44 72.85 1.91
N ARG A 60 -1.02 73.75 1.11
CA ARG A 60 -2.47 74.01 1.11
C ARG A 60 -3.27 72.78 0.70
N LEU A 61 -2.88 72.11 -0.39
CA LEU A 61 -3.54 70.89 -0.84
C LEU A 61 -3.42 69.78 0.19
N PHE A 62 -2.24 69.61 0.80
CA PHE A 62 -2.04 68.61 1.85
C PHE A 62 -2.94 68.86 3.06
N CYS A 63 -3.05 70.10 3.54
CA CYS A 63 -3.96 70.46 4.62
C CYS A 63 -5.42 70.15 4.27
N GLU A 64 -5.87 70.56 3.08
CA GLU A 64 -7.25 70.34 2.61
C GLU A 64 -7.59 68.85 2.51
N LEU A 65 -6.68 68.04 1.94
CA LEU A 65 -6.85 66.59 1.86
C LEU A 65 -6.83 65.94 3.23
N THR A 66 -5.99 66.41 4.15
CA THR A 66 -5.92 65.87 5.51
C THR A 66 -7.23 66.08 6.26
N MET A 67 -7.80 67.29 6.21
CA MET A 67 -9.10 67.58 6.80
C MET A 67 -10.19 66.64 6.27
N ARG A 68 -10.19 66.38 4.96
CA ARG A 68 -11.16 65.49 4.31
C ARG A 68 -10.95 64.02 4.68
N CYS A 69 -9.71 63.55 4.71
CA CYS A 69 -9.38 62.21 5.17
C CYS A 69 -9.82 62.02 6.62
N TYR A 70 -9.51 62.98 7.50
CA TYR A 70 -9.91 62.97 8.90
C TYR A 70 -11.44 62.96 9.07
N ALA A 71 -12.17 63.77 8.30
CA ALA A 71 -13.63 63.75 8.28
C ALA A 71 -14.19 62.37 7.90
N ILE A 72 -13.67 61.76 6.84
CA ILE A 72 -14.13 60.44 6.37
C ILE A 72 -13.82 59.36 7.40
N MET A 73 -12.60 59.36 7.95
CA MET A 73 -12.18 58.45 9.00
C MET A 73 -13.06 58.53 10.24
N ARG A 74 -13.42 59.75 10.67
CA ARG A 74 -14.29 59.96 11.83
C ARG A 74 -15.73 59.53 11.56
N LEU A 75 -16.26 59.83 10.37
CA LEU A 75 -17.66 59.58 10.02
C LEU A 75 -17.94 58.11 9.68
N TYR A 76 -17.00 57.45 9.01
CA TYR A 76 -17.21 56.11 8.45
C TYR A 76 -16.37 55.05 9.18
N GLU A 77 -15.16 55.38 9.64
CA GLU A 77 -14.23 54.41 10.20
C GLU A 77 -14.17 54.39 11.73
N ASP A 78 -14.88 55.31 12.39
CA ASP A 78 -14.89 55.53 13.84
C ASP A 78 -13.46 55.64 14.42
N THR A 79 -12.60 56.38 13.71
CA THR A 79 -11.22 56.65 14.13
C THR A 79 -10.92 58.15 14.07
N THR A 80 -10.17 58.64 15.05
CA THR A 80 -9.71 60.04 15.15
C THR A 80 -8.18 60.10 15.15
N ASP A 81 -7.50 59.10 14.60
CA ASP A 81 -6.04 59.08 14.50
C ASP A 81 -5.58 60.08 13.43
N GLU A 82 -5.12 61.25 13.87
CA GLU A 82 -4.63 62.30 12.99
C GLU A 82 -3.43 61.85 12.14
N GLN A 83 -2.60 60.91 12.63
CA GLN A 83 -1.46 60.42 11.85
C GLN A 83 -1.90 59.68 10.59
N LEU A 84 -2.94 58.86 10.72
CA LEU A 84 -3.53 58.18 9.57
C LEU A 84 -4.08 59.18 8.54
N ALA A 85 -4.69 60.28 9.00
CA ALA A 85 -5.19 61.31 8.09
C ALA A 85 -4.06 61.99 7.31
N TYR A 86 -2.93 62.30 7.97
CA TYR A 86 -1.75 62.84 7.29
C TYR A 86 -1.14 61.83 6.29
N ASP A 87 -1.02 60.55 6.67
CA ASP A 87 -0.50 59.49 5.79
C ASP A 87 -1.39 59.31 4.55
N TYR A 88 -2.71 59.29 4.71
CA TYR A 88 -3.67 59.15 3.61
C TYR A 88 -3.60 60.35 2.66
N ALA A 89 -3.58 61.58 3.20
CA ALA A 89 -3.46 62.78 2.39
C ALA A 89 -2.15 62.78 1.58
N TYR A 90 -1.04 62.38 2.19
CA TYR A 90 0.25 62.29 1.51
C TYR A 90 0.21 61.24 0.39
N LYS A 91 -0.32 60.03 0.66
CA LYS A 91 -0.51 58.97 -0.34
C LYS A 91 -1.37 59.45 -1.51
N LEU A 92 -2.46 60.16 -1.25
CA LEU A 92 -3.32 60.70 -2.30
C LEU A 92 -2.58 61.68 -3.21
N MET A 93 -1.80 62.57 -2.62
CA MET A 93 -0.97 63.48 -3.41
C MET A 93 0.04 62.69 -4.27
N VAL A 94 0.72 61.69 -3.70
CA VAL A 94 1.69 60.87 -4.44
C VAL A 94 1.04 60.12 -5.60
N LEU A 95 -0.16 59.56 -5.41
CA LEU A 95 -0.82 58.73 -6.41
C LEU A 95 -1.47 59.52 -7.55
N PHE A 96 -1.83 60.78 -7.33
CA PHE A 96 -2.69 61.50 -8.28
C PHE A 96 -2.21 62.90 -8.67
N VAL A 97 -1.27 63.52 -7.94
CA VAL A 97 -0.78 64.88 -8.25
C VAL A 97 0.44 64.84 -9.15
N ASP A 98 0.26 65.18 -10.43
CA ASP A 98 1.32 65.19 -11.45
C ASP A 98 2.21 66.44 -11.41
N ASP A 99 1.59 67.62 -11.36
CA ASP A 99 2.27 68.91 -11.25
C ASP A 99 1.25 69.90 -10.71
N ILE A 100 1.40 70.24 -9.44
CA ILE A 100 0.43 71.06 -8.72
C ILE A 100 0.26 72.45 -9.36
N ASN A 101 1.28 72.94 -10.08
CA ASN A 101 1.26 74.26 -10.71
C ASN A 101 0.52 74.28 -12.06
N ARG A 102 0.09 73.13 -12.58
CA ARG A 102 -0.63 73.07 -13.86
C ARG A 102 -2.09 73.53 -13.77
N GLN A 103 -2.70 73.49 -12.59
CA GLN A 103 -4.11 73.82 -12.40
C GLN A 103 -4.35 74.45 -11.01
N PRO A 104 -5.37 75.32 -10.86
CA PRO A 104 -5.78 75.86 -9.57
C PRO A 104 -6.13 74.77 -8.54
N LEU A 105 -5.91 75.07 -7.26
CA LEU A 105 -6.16 74.18 -6.13
C LEU A 105 -7.57 73.58 -6.13
N GLU A 106 -8.58 74.37 -6.48
CA GLU A 106 -9.98 73.93 -6.49
C GLU A 106 -10.22 72.78 -7.49
N LEU A 107 -9.52 72.81 -8.63
CA LEU A 107 -9.62 71.74 -9.63
C LEU A 107 -8.92 70.46 -9.18
N TRP A 108 -7.80 70.58 -8.46
CA TRP A 108 -7.12 69.42 -7.85
C TRP A 108 -8.00 68.73 -6.83
N VAL A 109 -8.64 69.51 -5.97
CA VAL A 109 -9.57 68.99 -4.97
C VAL A 109 -10.74 68.26 -5.63
N ASP A 110 -11.36 68.84 -6.67
CA ASP A 110 -12.43 68.20 -7.43
C ASP A 110 -11.99 66.94 -8.19
N GLU A 111 -10.76 66.92 -8.73
CA GLU A 111 -10.18 65.77 -9.43
C GLU A 111 -9.88 64.63 -8.46
N LEU A 112 -9.30 64.94 -7.31
CA LEU A 112 -9.03 63.97 -6.26
C LEU A 112 -10.32 63.40 -5.66
N GLU A 113 -11.36 64.22 -5.48
CA GLU A 113 -12.68 63.74 -5.09
C GLU A 113 -13.23 62.72 -6.10
N LYS A 114 -13.11 62.98 -7.41
CA LYS A 114 -13.55 62.03 -8.45
C LYS A 114 -12.74 60.74 -8.41
N HIS A 115 -11.44 60.82 -8.14
CA HIS A 115 -10.60 59.65 -7.97
C HIS A 115 -10.95 58.86 -6.71
N MET A 116 -11.26 59.52 -5.60
CA MET A 116 -11.77 58.86 -4.39
C MET A 116 -13.09 58.15 -4.65
N ALA A 117 -14.06 58.83 -5.28
CA ALA A 117 -15.32 58.23 -5.67
C ALA A 117 -15.14 57.04 -6.64
N PHE A 118 -14.12 57.10 -7.50
CA PHE A 118 -13.75 55.99 -8.38
C PHE A 118 -13.15 54.82 -7.59
N LEU A 119 -12.20 55.07 -6.68
CA LEU A 119 -11.61 54.04 -5.81
C LEU A 119 -12.72 53.33 -5.01
N GLU A 120 -13.67 54.09 -4.45
CA GLU A 120 -14.84 53.56 -3.75
C GLU A 120 -15.75 52.70 -4.65
N LYS A 121 -15.97 53.10 -5.91
CA LYS A 121 -16.75 52.30 -6.88
C LYS A 121 -16.05 51.02 -7.31
N THR A 122 -14.72 51.01 -7.32
CA THR A 122 -13.93 49.79 -7.59
C THR A 122 -13.84 48.85 -6.40
N PHE A 123 -14.48 49.19 -5.27
CA PHE A 123 -14.54 48.38 -4.08
C PHE A 123 -15.74 47.41 -4.15
N GLU A 124 -15.51 46.11 -3.99
CA GLU A 124 -16.59 45.13 -3.89
C GLU A 124 -17.32 45.28 -2.55
N SER A 125 -18.63 45.53 -2.61
CA SER A 125 -19.52 45.93 -1.49
C SER A 125 -19.36 45.13 -0.18
N GLY A 126 -19.27 45.83 0.97
CA GLY A 126 -19.64 45.24 2.27
C GLY A 126 -18.94 45.74 3.54
N THR A 127 -17.86 46.53 3.50
CA THR A 127 -17.15 46.98 4.72
C THR A 127 -17.37 48.47 5.03
N LEU A 128 -17.33 48.79 6.33
CA LEU A 128 -17.58 50.13 6.88
C LEU A 128 -16.37 51.08 6.77
N LYS A 129 -15.19 50.66 6.28
CA LYS A 129 -13.92 51.42 6.39
C LYS A 129 -13.10 51.60 5.09
N PRO A 130 -13.51 52.51 4.17
CA PRO A 130 -12.98 52.57 2.81
C PRO A 130 -11.50 53.03 2.70
N TYR A 131 -11.05 53.95 3.55
CA TYR A 131 -9.70 54.51 3.51
C TYR A 131 -8.70 53.59 4.21
N HIS A 132 -9.07 53.03 5.36
CA HIS A 132 -8.29 52.01 6.04
C HIS A 132 -8.01 50.80 5.12
N ASP A 133 -9.04 50.25 4.48
CA ASP A 133 -8.87 49.09 3.61
C ASP A 133 -8.02 49.43 2.37
N THR A 134 -8.06 50.67 1.88
CA THR A 134 -7.26 51.12 0.74
C THR A 134 -5.80 51.37 1.14
N PHE A 135 -5.55 52.24 2.12
CA PHE A 135 -4.22 52.77 2.42
C PHE A 135 -3.48 52.04 3.53
N ILE A 136 -4.14 51.17 4.29
CA ILE A 136 -3.46 50.32 5.28
C ILE A 136 -3.34 48.89 4.77
N VAL A 137 -4.42 48.32 4.22
CA VAL A 137 -4.40 46.92 3.79
C VAL A 137 -3.77 46.75 2.40
N ARG A 138 -4.03 47.65 1.44
CA ARG A 138 -3.55 47.51 0.04
C ARG A 138 -2.29 48.31 -0.29
N LEU A 139 -2.08 49.45 0.37
CA LEU A 139 -0.88 50.28 0.22
C LEU A 139 -0.28 50.67 1.58
N PRO A 140 0.19 49.69 2.38
CA PRO A 140 0.66 49.96 3.74
C PRO A 140 1.80 50.99 3.78
N HIS A 141 2.69 50.96 2.78
CA HIS A 141 3.85 51.85 2.69
C HIS A 141 4.01 52.39 1.26
N LEU A 142 4.66 53.54 1.14
CA LEU A 142 5.13 54.08 -0.13
C LEU A 142 6.62 53.72 -0.33
N LEU A 143 7.02 53.53 -1.57
CA LEU A 143 8.42 53.48 -1.96
C LEU A 143 9.00 54.90 -2.03
N ASN A 144 10.31 55.05 -1.83
CA ASN A 144 10.99 56.32 -2.06
C ASN A 144 11.11 56.58 -3.57
N THR A 145 11.08 57.83 -4.00
CA THR A 145 11.38 58.26 -5.38
C THR A 145 12.67 57.67 -5.96
N ALA A 146 13.70 57.41 -5.14
CA ALA A 146 14.93 56.76 -5.60
C ALA A 146 14.74 55.30 -6.07
N GLU A 147 13.62 54.68 -5.67
CA GLU A 147 13.28 53.28 -5.96
C GLU A 147 12.26 53.15 -7.12
N ILE A 148 11.77 54.26 -7.66
CA ILE A 148 10.77 54.31 -8.74
C ILE A 148 11.30 55.11 -9.92
N ASN A 149 11.37 54.48 -11.08
CA ASN A 149 11.80 55.08 -12.35
C ASN A 149 10.63 55.64 -13.16
N ASP A 150 9.45 54.99 -13.11
CA ASP A 150 8.29 55.36 -13.95
C ASP A 150 7.04 55.67 -13.13
N LEU A 151 7.14 56.70 -12.28
CA LEU A 151 6.01 57.16 -11.46
C LEU A 151 4.79 57.53 -12.31
N LEU A 152 4.98 58.15 -13.47
CA LEU A 152 3.87 58.55 -14.35
C LEU A 152 3.12 57.34 -14.90
N GLY A 153 3.83 56.27 -15.29
CA GLY A 153 3.23 55.01 -15.73
C GLY A 153 2.42 54.34 -14.62
N TRP A 154 2.93 54.32 -13.39
CA TRP A 154 2.20 53.80 -12.23
C TRP A 154 0.91 54.58 -11.95
N ARG A 155 0.98 55.92 -11.98
CA ARG A 155 -0.21 56.77 -11.84
C ARG A 155 -1.22 56.51 -12.94
N ALA A 156 -0.77 56.33 -14.19
CA ALA A 156 -1.66 55.99 -15.30
C ALA A 156 -2.35 54.62 -15.08
N LEU A 157 -1.62 53.62 -14.59
CA LEU A 157 -2.17 52.32 -14.25
C LEU A 157 -3.22 52.42 -13.14
N ILE A 158 -2.93 53.15 -12.06
CA ILE A 158 -3.83 53.34 -10.92
C ILE A 158 -5.08 54.13 -11.33
N ARG A 159 -4.94 55.18 -12.13
CA ARG A 159 -6.09 55.93 -12.67
C ARG A 159 -7.00 55.06 -13.55
N LYS A 160 -6.42 54.10 -14.27
CA LYS A 160 -7.17 53.20 -15.16
C LYS A 160 -7.89 52.09 -14.40
N TYR A 161 -7.28 51.52 -13.37
CA TYR A 161 -7.74 50.29 -12.74
C TYR A 161 -8.14 50.41 -11.26
N GLY A 162 -7.82 51.52 -10.60
CA GLY A 162 -8.21 51.81 -9.22
C GLY A 162 -7.47 50.95 -8.18
N ILE A 163 -8.19 50.56 -7.14
CA ILE A 163 -7.67 49.82 -5.98
C ILE A 163 -6.91 48.53 -6.36
N PRO A 164 -7.37 47.72 -7.34
CA PRO A 164 -6.62 46.55 -7.82
C PRO A 164 -5.17 46.80 -8.24
N ALA A 165 -4.80 48.03 -8.64
CA ALA A 165 -3.44 48.35 -9.04
C ALA A 165 -2.48 48.61 -7.86
N LEU A 166 -3.01 49.01 -6.69
CA LEU A 166 -2.21 49.47 -5.55
C LEU A 166 -1.24 48.42 -4.98
N PRO A 167 -1.61 47.13 -4.85
CA PRO A 167 -0.70 46.11 -4.36
C PRO A 167 0.55 45.92 -5.24
N TYR A 168 0.44 46.20 -6.55
CA TYR A 168 1.57 46.13 -7.48
C TYR A 168 2.46 47.38 -7.39
N PHE A 169 1.87 48.55 -7.14
CA PHE A 169 2.64 49.76 -6.88
C PHE A 169 3.53 49.64 -5.63
N ASN A 170 3.09 48.92 -4.60
CA ASN A 170 3.91 48.59 -3.43
C ASN A 170 5.14 47.71 -3.75
N MET A 171 5.23 47.19 -4.98
CA MET A 171 6.36 46.40 -5.49
C MET A 171 6.95 47.01 -6.75
N ALA A 172 6.77 48.32 -6.95
CA ALA A 172 7.18 49.01 -8.17
C ALA A 172 8.67 48.83 -8.47
N ASP A 173 9.53 48.92 -7.45
CA ASP A 173 10.97 48.69 -7.54
C ASP A 173 11.31 47.33 -8.18
N LYS A 174 10.66 46.25 -7.69
CA LYS A 174 10.87 44.88 -8.19
C LYS A 174 10.27 44.68 -9.58
N ILE A 175 9.08 45.23 -9.82
CA ILE A 175 8.39 45.09 -11.10
C ILE A 175 9.16 45.83 -12.19
N GLU A 176 9.58 47.07 -11.95
CA GLU A 176 10.36 47.86 -12.90
C GLU A 176 11.72 47.22 -13.19
N ALA A 177 12.38 46.64 -12.17
CA ALA A 177 13.63 45.91 -12.36
C ALA A 177 13.51 44.76 -13.37
N LYS A 178 12.33 44.11 -13.44
CA LYS A 178 12.00 43.06 -14.42
C LYS A 178 11.28 43.57 -15.67
N HIS A 179 10.86 44.83 -15.70
CA HIS A 179 10.08 45.43 -16.78
C HIS A 179 10.76 46.62 -17.44
N ALA A 180 12.05 46.46 -17.76
CA ALA A 180 12.82 47.49 -18.47
C ALA A 180 12.76 48.89 -17.81
N GLN A 181 12.73 48.92 -16.48
CA GLN A 181 12.64 50.15 -15.67
C GLN A 181 11.36 50.97 -15.92
N ALA A 182 10.24 50.32 -16.27
CA ALA A 182 8.98 50.98 -16.57
C ALA A 182 7.78 50.31 -15.87
N ALA A 183 6.71 51.08 -15.67
CA ALA A 183 5.47 50.58 -15.08
C ALA A 183 4.69 49.73 -16.09
N PRO A 184 3.99 48.67 -15.66
CA PRO A 184 3.16 47.86 -16.55
C PRO A 184 1.99 48.65 -17.15
N SER A 185 1.60 48.34 -18.38
CA SER A 185 0.47 49.00 -19.06
C SER A 185 -0.91 48.41 -18.73
N THR A 186 -0.96 47.21 -18.13
CA THR A 186 -2.20 46.49 -17.77
C THR A 186 -2.05 45.78 -16.44
N LEU A 187 -3.18 45.53 -15.74
CA LEU A 187 -3.19 44.72 -14.50
C LEU A 187 -2.68 43.31 -14.73
N ILE A 188 -3.08 42.68 -15.85
CA ILE A 188 -2.61 41.34 -16.21
C ILE A 188 -1.08 41.34 -16.27
N LYS A 189 -0.48 42.36 -16.89
CA LYS A 189 0.98 42.40 -16.99
C LYS A 189 1.66 42.65 -15.64
N ALA A 190 1.06 43.51 -14.80
CA ALA A 190 1.51 43.71 -13.43
C ALA A 190 1.46 42.40 -12.61
N GLU A 191 0.39 41.61 -12.77
CA GLU A 191 0.21 40.31 -12.13
C GLU A 191 1.24 39.28 -12.58
N GLU A 192 1.50 39.18 -13.89
CA GLU A 192 2.51 38.28 -14.45
C GLU A 192 3.90 38.57 -13.89
N ILE A 193 4.31 39.85 -13.92
CA ILE A 193 5.65 40.26 -13.48
C ILE A 193 5.76 40.11 -11.96
N ALA A 194 4.71 40.46 -11.23
CA ALA A 194 4.68 40.24 -9.79
C ALA A 194 4.76 38.74 -9.43
N ALA A 195 4.14 37.85 -10.21
CA ALA A 195 4.33 36.40 -10.03
C ALA A 195 5.77 35.97 -10.36
N GLU A 196 6.42 36.57 -11.35
CA GLU A 196 7.85 36.36 -11.65
C GLU A 196 8.80 36.87 -10.57
N CYS A 197 8.38 37.87 -9.79
CA CYS A 197 9.12 38.31 -8.61
C CYS A 197 9.06 37.29 -7.47
N ASP A 198 7.94 36.58 -7.33
CA ASP A 198 7.68 35.68 -6.19
C ASP A 198 8.08 34.22 -6.47
N TYR A 199 8.09 33.79 -7.74
CA TYR A 199 8.38 32.41 -8.13
C TYR A 199 9.48 32.34 -9.19
N LEU A 200 10.58 31.66 -8.88
CA LEU A 200 11.71 31.52 -9.80
C LEU A 200 11.35 30.76 -11.09
N ARG A 201 10.40 29.83 -11.01
CA ARG A 201 9.93 28.98 -12.13
C ARG A 201 8.65 29.47 -12.79
N SER A 202 8.24 30.73 -12.57
CA SER A 202 6.99 31.30 -13.11
C SER A 202 6.87 31.16 -14.65
N ALA A 203 7.99 31.15 -15.37
CA ALA A 203 8.03 31.04 -16.82
C ALA A 203 7.57 29.68 -17.36
N GLU A 204 7.57 28.62 -16.54
CA GLU A 204 7.07 27.29 -16.95
C GLU A 204 5.54 27.29 -17.10
N ASP A 205 4.83 28.08 -16.29
CA ASP A 205 3.38 28.22 -16.34
C ASP A 205 2.91 29.55 -15.73
N VAL A 206 2.84 30.59 -16.57
CA VAL A 206 2.54 31.96 -16.15
C VAL A 206 1.16 32.10 -15.53
N GLU A 207 0.15 31.42 -16.09
CA GLU A 207 -1.23 31.47 -15.58
C GLU A 207 -1.32 30.78 -14.22
N PHE A 208 -0.63 29.66 -14.02
CA PHE A 208 -0.58 29.00 -12.72
C PHE A 208 0.18 29.83 -11.68
N ALA A 209 1.29 30.47 -12.05
CA ALA A 209 2.04 31.36 -11.15
C ALA A 209 1.18 32.54 -10.67
N ARG A 210 0.38 33.15 -11.56
CA ARG A 210 -0.60 34.19 -11.19
C ARG A 210 -1.65 33.66 -10.22
N LEU A 211 -2.17 32.46 -10.48
CA LEU A 211 -3.14 31.79 -9.61
C LEU A 211 -2.54 31.53 -8.21
N CYS A 212 -1.34 30.98 -8.14
CA CYS A 212 -0.61 30.73 -6.90
C CYS A 212 -0.37 32.03 -6.12
N ARG A 213 0.06 33.10 -6.79
CA ARG A 213 0.24 34.42 -6.16
C ARG A 213 -1.08 34.94 -5.57
N LYS A 214 -2.19 34.82 -6.30
CA LYS A 214 -3.52 35.26 -5.85
C LYS A 214 -3.92 34.59 -4.53
N TYR A 215 -3.59 33.31 -4.36
CA TYR A 215 -3.88 32.53 -3.16
C TYR A 215 -2.70 32.41 -2.19
N ARG A 216 -1.62 33.17 -2.41
CA ARG A 216 -0.42 33.23 -1.55
C ARG A 216 0.23 31.85 -1.34
N VAL A 217 0.21 31.00 -2.36
CA VAL A 217 0.84 29.69 -2.35
C VAL A 217 2.36 29.85 -2.20
N VAL A 218 2.99 29.08 -1.33
CA VAL A 218 4.45 29.14 -1.12
C VAL A 218 5.23 28.60 -2.34
N GLU A 219 6.45 29.10 -2.56
CA GLU A 219 7.27 28.74 -3.73
C GLU A 219 7.54 27.23 -3.83
N GLU A 220 7.79 26.56 -2.71
CA GLU A 220 8.01 25.11 -2.68
C GLU A 220 6.82 24.34 -3.27
N ARG A 221 5.60 24.68 -2.89
CA ARG A 221 4.37 24.05 -3.37
C ARG A 221 4.10 24.34 -4.84
N PHE A 222 4.38 25.58 -5.27
CA PHE A 222 4.32 25.94 -6.68
C PHE A 222 5.25 25.05 -7.51
N ASN A 223 6.50 24.87 -7.07
CA ASN A 223 7.48 24.02 -7.74
C ASN A 223 7.06 22.54 -7.77
N GLN A 224 6.57 22.00 -6.65
CA GLN A 224 6.06 20.62 -6.58
C GLN A 224 4.84 20.41 -7.50
N SER A 225 3.97 21.40 -7.62
CA SER A 225 2.83 21.38 -8.53
C SER A 225 3.26 21.38 -10.00
N LEU A 226 4.28 22.19 -10.36
CA LEU A 226 4.88 22.15 -11.71
C LEU A 226 5.48 20.78 -12.02
N ASP A 227 6.25 20.21 -11.08
CA ASP A 227 6.87 18.89 -11.24
C ASP A 227 5.80 17.81 -11.42
N TYR A 228 4.73 17.86 -10.62
CA TYR A 228 3.61 16.92 -10.77
C TYR A 228 2.90 17.09 -12.12
N MET A 229 2.68 18.33 -12.57
CA MET A 229 2.09 18.60 -13.88
C MET A 229 2.94 18.03 -15.02
N SER A 230 4.26 18.21 -14.95
CA SER A 230 5.22 17.67 -15.92
C SER A 230 5.21 16.13 -16.01
N SER A 231 4.72 15.45 -14.96
CA SER A 231 4.60 13.99 -14.92
C SER A 231 3.41 13.42 -15.72
N GLY A 232 2.68 14.28 -16.45
CA GLY A 232 1.53 13.91 -17.28
C GLY A 232 0.19 14.10 -16.58
N TRP A 233 0.04 15.17 -15.79
CA TRP A 233 -1.25 15.53 -15.19
C TRP A 233 -2.20 16.18 -16.22
N PRO A 234 -3.53 15.99 -16.06
CA PRO A 234 -4.17 15.00 -15.20
C PRO A 234 -4.03 13.58 -15.77
N LYS A 235 -3.98 12.57 -14.88
CA LYS A 235 -3.78 11.16 -15.26
C LYS A 235 -5.09 10.38 -15.46
N LYS A 236 -6.22 11.05 -15.22
CA LYS A 236 -7.55 10.46 -15.21
C LYS A 236 -8.15 10.39 -16.62
N LEU A 237 -8.36 9.17 -17.12
CA LEU A 237 -8.90 8.90 -18.46
C LEU A 237 -10.43 8.85 -18.51
N THR A 238 -11.06 8.41 -17.42
CA THR A 238 -12.51 8.32 -17.27
C THR A 238 -12.92 8.88 -15.92
N ASP A 239 -14.15 9.39 -15.82
CA ASP A 239 -14.67 9.97 -14.60
C ASP A 239 -16.10 9.47 -14.36
N THR A 240 -16.34 8.82 -13.23
CA THR A 240 -17.63 8.21 -12.89
C THR A 240 -18.41 9.02 -11.86
N LEU A 241 -17.90 10.16 -11.41
CA LEU A 241 -18.56 10.97 -10.38
C LEU A 241 -19.64 11.88 -10.98
N PRO A 242 -20.81 12.02 -10.33
CA PRO A 242 -21.91 12.88 -10.79
C PRO A 242 -21.51 14.35 -11.03
N ASP A 243 -21.56 14.82 -12.27
CA ASP A 243 -21.24 16.21 -12.61
C ASP A 243 -22.50 17.08 -12.57
N LEU A 244 -22.89 17.48 -11.35
CA LEU A 244 -24.05 18.31 -11.08
C LEU A 244 -23.63 19.62 -10.41
N SER A 245 -24.37 20.69 -10.69
CA SER A 245 -24.20 21.99 -10.06
C SER A 245 -25.50 22.43 -9.39
N ILE A 246 -25.43 22.75 -8.09
CA ILE A 246 -26.55 23.25 -7.29
C ILE A 246 -26.27 24.69 -6.89
N THR A 247 -27.21 25.59 -7.14
CA THR A 247 -27.10 27.01 -6.79
C THR A 247 -28.22 27.40 -5.83
N GLU A 248 -27.85 27.99 -4.69
CA GLU A 248 -28.76 28.57 -3.71
C GLU A 248 -28.33 29.98 -3.35
N GLY A 249 -29.13 30.97 -3.73
CA GLY A 249 -28.77 32.38 -3.56
C GLY A 249 -27.49 32.70 -4.33
N THR A 250 -26.45 33.13 -3.61
CA THR A 250 -25.12 33.40 -4.19
C THR A 250 -24.18 32.20 -4.15
N PHE A 251 -24.58 31.11 -3.50
CA PHE A 251 -23.74 29.94 -3.31
C PHE A 251 -23.92 28.94 -4.45
N THR A 252 -22.83 28.32 -4.89
CA THR A 252 -22.86 27.25 -5.90
C THR A 252 -21.97 26.09 -5.47
N TRP A 253 -22.54 24.89 -5.38
CA TRP A 253 -21.85 23.63 -5.16
C TRP A 253 -21.72 22.88 -6.48
N SER A 254 -20.49 22.57 -6.89
CA SER A 254 -20.22 21.93 -8.18
C SER A 254 -18.94 21.12 -8.14
N LYS A 255 -18.85 20.09 -8.99
CA LYS A 255 -17.61 19.38 -9.25
C LYS A 255 -16.56 20.30 -9.87
N LEU A 256 -15.31 20.17 -9.43
CA LEU A 256 -14.18 20.87 -10.05
C LEU A 256 -13.70 20.06 -11.27
N PRO A 257 -13.53 20.69 -12.44
CA PRO A 257 -12.96 20.03 -13.61
C PRO A 257 -11.58 19.44 -13.30
N VAL A 258 -11.31 18.26 -13.85
CA VAL A 258 -10.12 17.46 -13.54
C VAL A 258 -8.81 18.17 -13.94
N ASP A 259 -8.87 18.99 -14.99
CA ASP A 259 -7.77 19.80 -15.53
C ASP A 259 -7.72 21.22 -14.96
N ASP A 260 -8.53 21.54 -13.94
CA ASP A 260 -8.48 22.82 -13.25
C ASP A 260 -7.33 22.85 -12.24
N LYS A 261 -6.33 23.69 -12.51
CA LYS A 261 -5.12 23.80 -11.68
C LYS A 261 -5.39 24.26 -10.25
N ARG A 262 -6.57 24.84 -9.96
CA ARG A 262 -6.98 25.12 -8.57
C ARG A 262 -7.04 23.86 -7.73
N GLY A 263 -7.32 22.70 -8.33
CA GLY A 263 -7.34 21.41 -7.64
C GLY A 263 -6.00 21.07 -6.99
N LEU A 264 -4.87 21.52 -7.55
CA LEU A 264 -3.53 21.28 -7.01
C LEU A 264 -3.26 22.04 -5.71
N ILE A 265 -4.00 23.12 -5.45
CA ILE A 265 -3.78 24.09 -4.37
C ILE A 265 -5.07 24.39 -3.58
N LEU A 266 -6.10 23.52 -3.64
CA LEU A 266 -7.39 23.79 -2.99
C LEU A 266 -7.24 24.02 -1.48
N GLY A 267 -6.33 23.30 -0.85
CA GLY A 267 -5.94 23.52 0.54
C GLY A 267 -5.45 24.93 0.85
N ASP A 268 -4.65 25.56 -0.01
CA ASP A 268 -4.27 26.98 0.14
C ASP A 268 -5.46 27.93 -0.07
N ILE A 269 -6.46 27.50 -0.85
CA ILE A 269 -7.67 28.29 -1.14
C ILE A 269 -8.66 28.24 0.04
N THR A 270 -8.77 27.10 0.73
CA THR A 270 -9.76 26.84 1.80
C THR A 270 -9.14 26.67 3.20
N ASP A 271 -7.87 27.06 3.36
CA ASP A 271 -7.09 26.93 4.60
C ASP A 271 -7.08 25.49 5.16
N CYS A 272 -6.79 24.48 4.34
CA CYS A 272 -6.66 23.06 4.74
C CYS A 272 -5.42 22.38 4.12
N CYS A 273 -5.15 21.13 4.51
CA CYS A 273 -3.94 20.39 4.09
C CYS A 273 -4.05 19.70 2.72
N GLN A 274 -5.19 19.80 2.02
CA GLN A 274 -5.47 19.09 0.76
C GLN A 274 -4.88 19.82 -0.45
N SER A 275 -3.56 19.73 -0.64
CA SER A 275 -2.82 20.33 -1.76
C SER A 275 -1.58 19.51 -2.10
N ILE A 276 -1.01 19.70 -3.28
CA ILE A 276 0.28 19.12 -3.66
C ILE A 276 1.35 19.56 -2.65
N GLY A 277 2.15 18.60 -2.17
CA GLY A 277 3.12 18.81 -1.08
C GLY A 277 2.54 19.11 0.30
N GLY A 278 1.24 18.98 0.53
CA GLY A 278 0.62 19.02 1.85
C GLY A 278 0.51 17.63 2.50
N ASP A 279 0.15 17.57 3.78
CA ASP A 279 -0.02 16.31 4.53
C ASP A 279 -1.09 15.39 3.90
N SER A 280 -2.12 15.99 3.30
CA SER A 280 -3.20 15.27 2.62
C SER A 280 -3.05 15.31 1.09
N GLU A 281 -1.83 15.34 0.56
CA GLU A 281 -1.57 15.40 -0.88
C GLU A 281 -2.20 14.23 -1.66
N GLN A 282 -2.29 13.03 -1.06
CA GLN A 282 -2.74 11.84 -1.76
C GLN A 282 -4.18 11.97 -2.28
N CYS A 283 -5.10 12.60 -1.54
CA CYS A 283 -6.47 12.84 -2.03
C CYS A 283 -6.51 13.70 -3.31
N VAL A 284 -5.61 14.69 -3.42
CA VAL A 284 -5.49 15.55 -4.61
C VAL A 284 -4.99 14.75 -5.80
N LYS A 285 -4.01 13.85 -5.58
CA LYS A 285 -3.51 12.94 -6.62
C LYS A 285 -4.58 11.93 -7.05
N ASP A 286 -5.31 11.37 -6.10
CA ASP A 286 -6.38 10.40 -6.36
C ASP A 286 -7.53 11.03 -7.15
N ALA A 287 -7.96 12.25 -6.79
CA ALA A 287 -9.04 12.97 -7.47
C ALA A 287 -8.79 13.20 -8.97
N VAL A 288 -7.53 13.32 -9.38
CA VAL A 288 -7.10 13.58 -10.76
C VAL A 288 -6.45 12.38 -11.45
N SER A 289 -6.51 11.20 -10.84
CA SER A 289 -5.99 9.96 -11.40
C SER A 289 -6.97 8.79 -11.37
N LEU A 290 -7.82 8.69 -10.35
CA LEU A 290 -8.79 7.60 -10.18
C LEU A 290 -10.14 7.95 -10.79
N PRO A 291 -10.78 7.02 -11.50
CA PRO A 291 -12.08 7.27 -12.14
C PRO A 291 -13.21 7.53 -11.13
N THR A 292 -13.08 6.98 -9.93
CA THR A 292 -14.08 6.99 -8.87
C THR A 292 -13.91 8.11 -7.85
N SER A 293 -12.95 9.01 -8.02
CA SER A 293 -12.62 10.05 -7.04
C SER A 293 -12.49 11.43 -7.68
N GLY A 294 -12.73 12.51 -6.93
CA GLY A 294 -12.77 13.86 -7.48
C GLY A 294 -12.93 14.93 -6.41
N LEU A 295 -12.90 16.19 -6.83
CA LEU A 295 -12.99 17.35 -5.93
C LEU A 295 -14.27 18.12 -6.24
N TYR A 296 -15.01 18.49 -5.21
CA TYR A 296 -16.17 19.38 -5.31
C TYR A 296 -15.87 20.65 -4.56
N ILE A 297 -16.42 21.77 -5.04
CA ILE A 297 -16.18 23.08 -4.47
C ILE A 297 -17.48 23.83 -4.22
N LEU A 298 -17.48 24.57 -3.12
CA LEU A 298 -18.48 25.55 -2.77
C LEU A 298 -17.96 26.94 -3.12
N LYS A 299 -18.70 27.67 -3.96
CA LYS A 299 -18.41 29.07 -4.29
C LYS A 299 -19.45 30.00 -3.67
N ASP A 300 -19.04 31.16 -3.19
CA ASP A 300 -19.90 32.35 -3.07
C ASP A 300 -19.57 33.28 -4.24
N ARG A 301 -20.53 33.43 -5.17
CA ARG A 301 -20.34 34.08 -6.48
C ARG A 301 -19.15 33.48 -7.24
N HIS A 302 -18.00 34.14 -7.20
CA HIS A 302 -16.77 33.72 -7.91
C HIS A 302 -15.67 33.22 -6.97
N LYS A 303 -15.83 33.38 -5.66
CA LYS A 303 -14.84 32.98 -4.66
C LYS A 303 -15.13 31.57 -4.17
N ILE A 304 -14.13 30.70 -4.22
CA ILE A 304 -14.19 29.38 -3.57
C ILE A 304 -14.10 29.61 -2.05
N ILE A 305 -15.07 29.08 -1.33
CA ILE A 305 -15.18 29.21 0.13
C ILE A 305 -15.17 27.85 0.85
N GLY A 306 -15.34 26.75 0.11
CA GLY A 306 -15.22 25.42 0.67
C GLY A 306 -14.97 24.37 -0.39
N GLN A 307 -14.57 23.18 0.04
CA GLN A 307 -14.27 22.06 -0.85
C GLN A 307 -14.48 20.71 -0.14
N ALA A 308 -14.58 19.64 -0.93
CA ALA A 308 -14.60 18.27 -0.43
C ALA A 308 -13.92 17.33 -1.43
N TYR A 309 -13.13 16.38 -0.89
CA TYR A 309 -12.74 15.19 -1.61
C TYR A 309 -13.93 14.22 -1.64
N VAL A 310 -14.27 13.70 -2.81
CA VAL A 310 -15.47 12.90 -3.04
C VAL A 310 -15.11 11.63 -3.79
N TRP A 311 -15.70 10.51 -3.38
CA TRP A 311 -15.40 9.20 -3.96
C TRP A 311 -16.62 8.27 -4.04
N ILE A 312 -16.54 7.28 -4.93
CA ILE A 312 -17.49 6.16 -5.01
C ILE A 312 -17.06 5.04 -4.07
N SER A 313 -17.99 4.58 -3.24
CA SER A 313 -17.78 3.55 -2.23
C SER A 313 -17.67 2.16 -2.83
N GLN A 314 -17.25 1.20 -2.01
CA GLN A 314 -17.19 -0.22 -2.38
C GLN A 314 -18.56 -0.81 -2.73
N THR A 315 -19.64 -0.30 -2.13
CA THR A 315 -21.03 -0.68 -2.43
C THR A 315 -21.63 0.13 -3.58
N GLY A 316 -20.87 1.08 -4.14
CA GLY A 316 -21.27 1.88 -5.29
C GLY A 316 -22.06 3.14 -4.94
N ASN A 317 -21.91 3.69 -3.73
CA ASN A 317 -22.55 4.95 -3.32
C ASN A 317 -21.58 6.12 -3.35
N LEU A 318 -22.11 7.35 -3.23
CA LEU A 318 -21.29 8.56 -3.20
C LEU A 318 -20.98 8.96 -1.76
N CYS A 319 -19.71 9.22 -1.45
CA CYS A 319 -19.31 9.75 -0.16
C CYS A 319 -18.46 11.01 -0.33
N LEU A 320 -18.75 12.03 0.47
CA LEU A 320 -17.93 13.21 0.65
C LEU A 320 -17.05 12.95 1.90
N ASP A 321 -15.73 12.99 1.75
CA ASP A 321 -14.78 12.66 2.83
C ASP A 321 -14.98 13.57 4.05
N SER A 322 -14.80 14.88 3.86
CA SER A 322 -15.20 15.94 4.79
C SER A 322 -15.56 17.18 3.99
N ILE A 323 -16.15 18.19 4.64
CA ILE A 323 -16.31 19.51 4.03
C ILE A 323 -15.42 20.56 4.69
N GLU A 324 -14.50 21.10 3.89
CA GLU A 324 -13.47 22.04 4.32
C GLU A 324 -13.84 23.47 3.91
N CYS A 325 -14.60 24.15 4.76
CA CYS A 325 -15.03 25.54 4.54
C CYS A 325 -14.13 26.56 5.27
N LEU A 326 -14.00 27.76 4.68
CA LEU A 326 -13.40 28.91 5.34
C LEU A 326 -14.26 29.32 6.56
N PRO A 327 -13.63 29.76 7.68
CA PRO A 327 -14.36 30.17 8.87
C PRO A 327 -15.40 31.26 8.59
N HIS A 328 -16.60 31.11 9.15
CA HIS A 328 -17.72 32.08 9.04
C HIS A 328 -18.17 32.42 7.60
N SER A 329 -17.78 31.62 6.61
CA SER A 329 -18.12 31.88 5.20
C SER A 329 -19.53 31.45 4.80
N ILE A 330 -20.12 30.49 5.53
CA ILE A 330 -21.47 29.97 5.31
C ILE A 330 -22.09 29.56 6.65
N LYS A 331 -23.42 29.67 6.76
CA LYS A 331 -24.19 29.17 7.91
C LYS A 331 -24.53 27.70 7.71
N ASP A 332 -24.49 26.91 8.79
CA ASP A 332 -24.75 25.46 8.76
C ASP A 332 -26.08 25.09 8.10
N ASP A 333 -27.17 25.84 8.37
CA ASP A 333 -28.48 25.59 7.75
C ASP A 333 -28.47 25.75 6.22
N VAL A 334 -27.72 26.74 5.70
CA VAL A 334 -27.59 26.96 4.26
C VAL A 334 -26.74 25.85 3.65
N LEU A 335 -25.64 25.48 4.31
CA LEU A 335 -24.80 24.38 3.85
C LEU A 335 -25.58 23.05 3.80
N LYS A 336 -26.37 22.77 4.85
CA LYS A 336 -27.24 21.61 4.94
C LYS A 336 -28.22 21.54 3.76
N ASN A 337 -28.87 22.65 3.42
CA ASN A 337 -29.81 22.69 2.30
C ASN A 337 -29.13 22.40 0.96
N ILE A 338 -27.98 23.04 0.70
CA ILE A 338 -27.20 22.84 -0.53
C ILE A 338 -26.80 21.37 -0.69
N LEU A 339 -26.24 20.77 0.37
CA LEU A 339 -25.82 19.37 0.34
C LEU A 339 -27.02 18.42 0.19
N HIS A 340 -28.15 18.72 0.84
CA HIS A 340 -29.36 17.92 0.72
C HIS A 340 -29.96 17.98 -0.70
N HIS A 341 -30.03 19.16 -1.32
CA HIS A 341 -30.47 19.31 -2.71
C HIS A 341 -29.51 18.63 -3.68
N PHE A 342 -28.20 18.73 -3.46
CA PHE A 342 -27.20 17.99 -4.23
C PHE A 342 -27.42 16.49 -4.13
N ALA A 343 -27.49 15.94 -2.92
CA ALA A 343 -27.67 14.51 -2.72
C ALA A 343 -28.98 13.99 -3.33
N THR A 344 -30.06 14.75 -3.21
CA THR A 344 -31.36 14.41 -3.82
C THR A 344 -31.28 14.42 -5.35
N ALA A 345 -30.62 15.43 -5.93
CA ALA A 345 -30.43 15.52 -7.38
C ALA A 345 -29.53 14.38 -7.92
N VAL A 346 -28.48 14.02 -7.17
CA VAL A 346 -27.63 12.86 -7.47
C VAL A 346 -28.47 11.60 -7.54
N LEU A 347 -29.22 11.27 -6.49
CA LEU A 347 -30.03 10.05 -6.45
C LEU A 347 -31.14 10.01 -7.52
N ALA A 348 -31.66 11.17 -7.93
CA ALA A 348 -32.67 11.26 -8.98
C ALA A 348 -32.11 11.05 -10.40
N THR A 349 -30.85 11.46 -10.63
CA THR A 349 -30.21 11.42 -11.97
C THR A 349 -29.29 10.21 -12.15
N HIS A 350 -28.83 9.62 -11.06
CA HIS A 350 -27.93 8.47 -10.99
C HIS A 350 -28.59 7.33 -10.18
N PRO A 351 -29.58 6.61 -10.76
CA PRO A 351 -30.34 5.58 -10.04
C PRO A 351 -29.51 4.36 -9.60
N GLU A 352 -28.31 4.20 -10.14
CA GLU A 352 -27.30 3.24 -9.68
C GLU A 352 -26.80 3.55 -8.26
N LEU A 353 -26.76 4.84 -7.88
CA LEU A 353 -26.40 5.28 -6.54
C LEU A 353 -27.62 5.17 -5.64
N LYS A 354 -27.47 4.53 -4.47
CA LYS A 354 -28.55 4.36 -3.50
C LYS A 354 -28.46 5.35 -2.35
N ARG A 355 -27.28 5.94 -2.16
CA ARG A 355 -26.98 6.75 -1.00
C ARG A 355 -25.93 7.82 -1.26
N VAL A 356 -26.03 8.92 -0.50
CA VAL A 356 -25.00 9.95 -0.40
C VAL A 356 -24.69 10.21 1.07
N THR A 357 -23.42 10.03 1.45
CA THR A 357 -22.93 10.27 2.83
C THR A 357 -21.86 11.35 2.86
N ILE A 358 -21.58 11.86 4.06
CA ILE A 358 -20.46 12.78 4.33
C ILE A 358 -19.77 12.39 5.64
N GLY A 359 -18.44 12.46 5.71
CA GLY A 359 -17.72 12.27 6.97
C GLY A 359 -18.01 13.37 7.98
N ALA A 360 -18.04 12.96 9.25
CA ALA A 360 -18.34 13.80 10.40
C ALA A 360 -17.07 14.41 11.03
N GLY A 361 -15.88 14.10 10.52
CA GLY A 361 -14.61 14.67 10.93
C GLY A 361 -14.20 15.95 10.18
N GLY A 362 -12.92 16.29 10.26
CA GLY A 362 -12.35 17.49 9.62
C GLY A 362 -13.05 18.77 10.10
N LYS A 363 -13.43 19.63 9.14
CA LYS A 363 -14.22 20.84 9.40
C LYS A 363 -15.73 20.66 9.17
N THR A 364 -16.23 19.44 8.99
CA THR A 364 -17.67 19.21 8.86
C THR A 364 -18.39 19.66 10.14
N PRO A 365 -19.44 20.50 10.06
CA PRO A 365 -20.20 20.91 11.24
C PRO A 365 -20.82 19.73 12.00
N ASN A 366 -20.68 19.74 13.33
CA ASN A 366 -21.25 18.71 14.20
C ASN A 366 -22.78 18.68 14.11
N GLY A 367 -23.34 17.48 13.89
CA GLY A 367 -24.79 17.27 13.85
C GLY A 367 -25.47 17.86 12.63
N LEU A 368 -24.73 18.15 11.55
CA LEU A 368 -25.29 18.68 10.30
C LEU A 368 -26.41 17.78 9.76
N PHE A 369 -26.21 16.46 9.84
CA PHE A 369 -27.14 15.42 9.43
C PHE A 369 -27.17 14.26 10.44
N PRO A 370 -28.14 13.33 10.36
CA PRO A 370 -28.17 12.15 11.23
C PRO A 370 -26.96 11.23 11.00
N ASN A 371 -26.39 10.72 12.10
CA ASN A 371 -25.35 9.69 12.06
C ASN A 371 -25.84 8.44 11.34
N THR A 372 -24.91 7.75 10.69
CA THR A 372 -25.15 6.40 10.21
C THR A 372 -24.23 5.39 10.86
N VAL A 373 -24.79 4.22 11.13
CA VAL A 373 -24.05 3.06 11.63
C VAL A 373 -23.35 2.30 10.50
N ILE A 374 -23.87 2.38 9.28
CA ILE A 374 -23.23 1.81 8.09
C ILE A 374 -22.50 2.92 7.37
N THR A 375 -21.18 2.91 7.49
CA THR A 375 -20.28 3.88 6.84
C THR A 375 -19.93 3.37 5.44
N GLU A 376 -19.92 4.29 4.48
CA GLU A 376 -19.43 3.97 3.15
C GLU A 376 -17.91 3.86 3.20
N MET A 377 -17.31 2.85 2.56
CA MET A 377 -15.85 2.71 2.53
C MET A 377 -15.34 3.02 1.14
N ILE A 378 -14.24 3.77 1.05
CA ILE A 378 -13.63 4.11 -0.24
C ILE A 378 -13.23 2.85 -1.00
N ARG A 379 -13.51 2.85 -2.31
CA ARG A 379 -13.21 1.71 -3.18
C ARG A 379 -11.74 1.66 -3.60
N GLU A 380 -11.23 2.79 -4.08
CA GLU A 380 -9.89 2.98 -4.63
C GLU A 380 -9.38 4.35 -4.14
N GLY A 381 -8.13 4.42 -3.68
CA GLY A 381 -7.51 5.66 -3.17
C GLY A 381 -7.31 5.66 -1.65
N MET A 382 -6.91 6.81 -1.13
CA MET A 382 -6.61 7.02 0.28
C MET A 382 -7.90 7.24 1.10
N PHE A 383 -8.01 6.51 2.21
CA PHE A 383 -9.05 6.69 3.22
C PHE A 383 -8.49 7.53 4.37
N TYR A 384 -9.20 8.60 4.75
CA TYR A 384 -8.81 9.47 5.86
C TYR A 384 -9.72 9.24 7.07
N GLU A 385 -9.19 9.46 8.27
CA GLU A 385 -9.90 9.23 9.54
C GLU A 385 -11.18 10.11 9.64
N ASP A 386 -11.21 11.25 8.96
CA ASP A 386 -12.35 12.17 8.95
C ASP A 386 -13.65 11.55 8.40
N ALA A 387 -13.53 10.51 7.57
CA ALA A 387 -14.65 9.75 7.02
C ALA A 387 -14.95 8.43 7.76
N GLU A 388 -14.28 8.14 8.89
CA GLU A 388 -14.61 6.97 9.72
C GLU A 388 -16.03 7.03 10.26
N MET A 389 -16.42 8.18 10.79
CA MET A 389 -17.79 8.45 11.21
C MET A 389 -18.48 9.25 10.10
N GLN A 390 -19.70 8.86 9.74
CA GLN A 390 -20.41 9.50 8.63
C GLN A 390 -21.84 9.90 9.01
N TYR A 391 -22.30 10.96 8.35
CA TYR A 391 -23.70 11.32 8.30
C TYR A 391 -24.36 10.85 6.99
N CYS A 392 -25.66 10.52 7.07
CA CYS A 392 -26.49 10.26 5.91
C CYS A 392 -27.12 11.57 5.39
N ILE A 393 -26.72 12.04 4.21
CA ILE A 393 -27.32 13.25 3.61
C ILE A 393 -28.67 12.89 2.97
N ALA A 394 -28.67 11.86 2.12
CA ALA A 394 -29.86 11.34 1.48
C ALA A 394 -29.69 9.86 1.11
N GLN A 395 -30.83 9.16 1.00
CA GLN A 395 -30.90 7.77 0.57
C GLN A 395 -32.14 7.56 -0.30
N ALA A 396 -32.04 6.71 -1.31
CA ALA A 396 -33.12 6.45 -2.26
C ALA A 396 -34.17 5.54 -1.62
N ASP A 397 -35.39 6.01 -1.38
CA ASP A 397 -36.40 5.15 -0.77
C ASP A 397 -37.09 4.24 -1.82
N SER A 398 -36.91 2.93 -1.67
CA SER A 398 -37.56 1.90 -2.50
C SER A 398 -38.92 1.48 -1.94
N LEU A 399 -39.27 1.95 -0.73
CA LEU A 399 -40.50 1.60 -0.03
C LEU A 399 -41.48 2.78 0.00
N SER A 400 -42.77 2.48 -0.12
CA SER A 400 -43.82 3.47 0.15
C SER A 400 -43.86 3.84 1.64
N PRO A 401 -44.40 5.02 2.02
CA PRO A 401 -44.52 5.42 3.42
C PRO A 401 -45.25 4.38 4.28
N THR A 402 -46.27 3.71 3.72
CA THR A 402 -47.03 2.66 4.40
C THR A 402 -46.19 1.40 4.63
N GLN A 403 -45.41 0.96 3.63
CA GLN A 403 -44.50 -0.18 3.79
C GLN A 403 -43.41 0.12 4.81
N ARG A 404 -42.88 1.34 4.84
CA ARG A 404 -41.85 1.77 5.80
C ARG A 404 -42.37 1.76 7.24
N LEU A 405 -43.58 2.28 7.47
CA LEU A 405 -44.25 2.21 8.76
C LEU A 405 -44.46 0.76 9.22
N ALA A 406 -44.92 -0.11 8.32
CA ALA A 406 -45.14 -1.52 8.63
C ALA A 406 -43.82 -2.28 8.91
N LEU A 407 -42.78 -2.02 8.12
CA LEU A 407 -41.44 -2.59 8.33
C LEU A 407 -40.87 -2.19 9.70
N ASN A 408 -40.95 -0.91 10.05
CA ASN A 408 -40.46 -0.41 11.34
C ASN A 408 -41.21 -1.04 12.52
N ALA A 409 -42.51 -1.30 12.39
CA ALA A 409 -43.29 -1.98 13.42
C ALA A 409 -42.84 -3.43 13.61
N VAL A 410 -42.50 -4.15 12.53
CA VAL A 410 -41.95 -5.51 12.62
C VAL A 410 -40.53 -5.53 13.19
N LEU A 411 -39.74 -4.48 12.93
CA LEU A 411 -38.36 -4.35 13.39
C LEU A 411 -38.23 -3.86 14.84
N GLU A 412 -39.25 -3.23 15.41
CA GLU A 412 -39.27 -2.67 16.77
C GLU A 412 -38.71 -3.62 17.86
N PRO A 413 -39.02 -4.93 17.86
CA PRO A 413 -38.51 -5.85 18.88
C PRO A 413 -37.02 -6.17 18.79
N TYR A 414 -36.35 -5.85 17.68
CA TYR A 414 -34.97 -6.27 17.40
C TYR A 414 -33.94 -5.18 17.72
N SER A 415 -32.66 -5.55 17.78
CA SER A 415 -31.57 -4.63 18.09
C SER A 415 -31.45 -3.49 17.06
N GLN A 416 -31.11 -2.28 17.50
CA GLN A 416 -30.95 -1.11 16.63
C GLN A 416 -30.02 -1.40 15.43
N SER A 417 -28.91 -2.10 15.68
CA SER A 417 -27.95 -2.50 14.65
C SER A 417 -28.61 -3.37 13.56
N PHE A 418 -29.46 -4.32 13.94
CA PHE A 418 -30.18 -5.16 12.99
C PHE A 418 -31.20 -4.34 12.19
N GLN A 419 -31.96 -3.47 12.87
CA GLN A 419 -32.93 -2.59 12.21
C GLN A 419 -32.26 -1.73 11.13
N GLU A 420 -31.07 -1.19 11.42
CA GLU A 420 -30.30 -0.38 10.48
C GLU A 420 -29.77 -1.20 9.30
N CYS A 421 -29.34 -2.45 9.51
CA CYS A 421 -28.93 -3.35 8.43
C CYS A 421 -30.08 -3.65 7.46
N ILE A 422 -31.26 -3.99 7.99
CA ILE A 422 -32.44 -4.25 7.16
C ILE A 422 -32.86 -2.98 6.40
N ASN A 423 -32.88 -1.84 7.08
CA ASN A 423 -33.19 -0.56 6.45
C ASN A 423 -32.22 -0.24 5.30
N TYR A 424 -30.92 -0.51 5.47
CA TYR A 424 -29.91 -0.30 4.45
C TYR A 424 -30.08 -1.25 3.25
N VAL A 425 -30.30 -2.55 3.48
CA VAL A 425 -30.49 -3.55 2.40
C VAL A 425 -31.70 -3.23 1.54
N CYS A 426 -32.78 -2.70 2.12
CA CYS A 426 -34.02 -2.42 1.40
C CYS A 426 -33.80 -1.58 0.13
N HIS A 427 -32.78 -0.72 0.12
CA HIS A 427 -32.43 0.13 -1.02
C HIS A 427 -31.87 -0.63 -2.23
N TYR A 428 -31.44 -1.89 -2.03
CA TYR A 428 -30.85 -2.74 -3.05
C TYR A 428 -31.74 -3.91 -3.47
N LEU A 429 -32.90 -4.08 -2.81
CA LEU A 429 -33.82 -5.16 -3.12
C LEU A 429 -34.49 -4.93 -4.48
N SER A 430 -34.54 -6.00 -5.29
CA SER A 430 -35.18 -5.95 -6.61
C SER A 430 -36.71 -6.04 -6.55
N ASP A 431 -37.26 -6.62 -5.49
CA ASP A 431 -38.69 -6.74 -5.24
C ASP A 431 -39.00 -6.37 -3.78
N THR A 432 -39.86 -5.38 -3.60
CA THR A 432 -40.32 -4.90 -2.29
C THR A 432 -41.81 -5.12 -2.05
N THR A 433 -42.51 -5.78 -2.99
CA THR A 433 -43.98 -5.81 -3.07
C THR A 433 -44.63 -6.43 -1.82
N ASN A 434 -43.94 -7.31 -1.09
CA ASN A 434 -44.37 -7.89 0.19
C ASN A 434 -43.22 -7.96 1.21
N ILE A 435 -42.42 -6.90 1.33
CA ILE A 435 -41.21 -6.90 2.16
C ILE A 435 -41.44 -7.35 3.61
N VAL A 436 -42.58 -6.96 4.19
CA VAL A 436 -42.92 -7.27 5.59
C VAL A 436 -43.18 -8.76 5.76
N GLU A 437 -44.03 -9.35 4.92
CA GLU A 437 -44.34 -10.78 4.96
C GLU A 437 -43.09 -11.63 4.67
N GLN A 438 -42.24 -11.18 3.75
CA GLN A 438 -40.97 -11.84 3.45
C GLN A 438 -40.00 -11.82 4.64
N LEU A 439 -39.87 -10.67 5.31
CA LEU A 439 -39.02 -10.53 6.49
C LEU A 439 -39.55 -11.34 7.67
N GLU A 440 -40.87 -11.30 7.94
CA GLU A 440 -41.50 -12.10 8.98
C GLU A 440 -41.32 -13.61 8.72
N ALA A 441 -41.49 -14.05 7.47
CA ALA A 441 -41.25 -15.44 7.09
C ALA A 441 -39.77 -15.83 7.26
N LEU A 442 -38.85 -14.94 6.90
CA LEU A 442 -37.41 -15.14 7.06
C LEU A 442 -37.03 -15.27 8.54
N LEU A 443 -37.43 -14.33 9.39
CA LEU A 443 -37.15 -14.34 10.83
C LEU A 443 -37.84 -15.49 11.56
N LYS A 444 -39.00 -15.94 11.08
CA LYS A 444 -39.68 -17.12 11.62
C LYS A 444 -38.94 -18.42 11.30
N ASN A 445 -38.38 -18.53 10.09
CA ASN A 445 -37.71 -19.73 9.62
C ASN A 445 -36.23 -19.77 10.05
N TYR A 446 -35.61 -18.60 10.25
CA TYR A 446 -34.19 -18.38 10.55
C TYR A 446 -34.04 -17.26 11.60
N PRO A 447 -34.42 -17.50 12.88
CA PRO A 447 -34.36 -16.49 13.92
C PRO A 447 -32.94 -15.95 14.18
N GLU A 448 -31.89 -16.73 13.92
CA GLU A 448 -30.49 -16.37 14.06
C GLU A 448 -30.04 -15.18 13.18
N VAL A 449 -30.78 -14.87 12.11
CA VAL A 449 -30.49 -13.71 11.23
C VAL A 449 -30.39 -12.42 12.03
N SER A 450 -31.27 -12.23 13.03
CA SER A 450 -31.29 -10.99 13.79
C SER A 450 -30.07 -10.77 14.68
N ASP A 451 -29.39 -11.86 15.04
CA ASP A 451 -28.21 -11.83 15.90
C ASP A 451 -26.91 -11.80 15.08
N GLU A 452 -26.89 -12.41 13.89
CA GLU A 452 -25.69 -12.54 13.04
C GLU A 452 -25.52 -11.46 11.96
N LEU A 453 -26.61 -10.81 11.53
CA LEU A 453 -26.53 -9.74 10.54
C LEU A 453 -26.04 -8.44 11.19
N THR A 454 -24.77 -8.14 10.97
CA THR A 454 -24.09 -6.94 11.48
C THR A 454 -23.76 -5.99 10.32
N PRO A 455 -23.52 -4.68 10.60
CA PRO A 455 -23.09 -3.72 9.59
C PRO A 455 -21.86 -4.21 8.80
N GLY A 456 -20.89 -4.81 9.49
CA GLY A 456 -19.68 -5.35 8.87
C GLY A 456 -19.95 -6.54 7.94
N SER A 457 -20.79 -7.50 8.36
CA SER A 457 -21.13 -8.65 7.52
C SER A 457 -21.96 -8.24 6.30
N LEU A 458 -22.86 -7.28 6.47
CA LEU A 458 -23.65 -6.71 5.38
C LEU A 458 -22.80 -5.96 4.35
N MET A 459 -21.88 -5.10 4.79
CA MET A 459 -21.02 -4.34 3.88
C MET A 459 -20.11 -5.24 3.05
N CYS A 460 -19.58 -6.31 3.67
CA CYS A 460 -18.81 -7.32 2.94
C CYS A 460 -19.63 -7.94 1.79
N TYR A 461 -20.88 -8.32 2.07
CA TYR A 461 -21.78 -8.89 1.06
C TYR A 461 -22.04 -7.91 -0.10
N LEU A 462 -22.44 -6.67 0.20
CA LEU A 462 -22.82 -5.69 -0.81
C LEU A 462 -21.65 -5.25 -1.68
N SER A 463 -20.45 -5.08 -1.10
CA SER A 463 -19.23 -4.78 -1.85
C SER A 463 -18.90 -5.88 -2.87
N MET A 464 -19.18 -7.14 -2.53
CA MET A 464 -19.01 -8.26 -3.46
C MET A 464 -20.04 -8.23 -4.60
N MET A 465 -21.31 -8.01 -4.28
CA MET A 465 -22.39 -7.94 -5.27
C MET A 465 -22.14 -6.84 -6.30
N HIS A 466 -21.75 -5.65 -5.82
CA HIS A 466 -21.41 -4.52 -6.69
C HIS A 466 -20.23 -4.85 -7.63
N LYS A 467 -19.17 -5.49 -7.12
CA LYS A 467 -18.00 -5.91 -7.91
C LYS A 467 -18.35 -6.90 -9.03
N TYR A 468 -19.27 -7.82 -8.78
CA TYR A 468 -19.73 -8.80 -9.78
C TYR A 468 -20.85 -8.28 -10.68
N LYS A 469 -21.26 -7.02 -10.52
CA LYS A 469 -22.38 -6.39 -11.25
C LYS A 469 -23.68 -7.20 -11.15
N GLU A 470 -23.89 -7.90 -10.03
CA GLU A 470 -25.15 -8.56 -9.77
C GLU A 470 -26.21 -7.49 -9.44
N SER A 471 -27.29 -7.49 -10.23
CA SER A 471 -28.23 -6.36 -10.30
C SER A 471 -29.42 -6.46 -9.35
N SER A 472 -29.52 -7.54 -8.56
CA SER A 472 -30.71 -7.82 -7.74
C SER A 472 -30.33 -8.60 -6.48
N ILE A 473 -30.70 -8.06 -5.32
CA ILE A 473 -30.61 -8.74 -4.02
C ILE A 473 -32.02 -9.11 -3.57
N SER A 474 -32.16 -10.29 -2.94
CA SER A 474 -33.38 -10.73 -2.26
C SER A 474 -33.14 -10.79 -0.74
N LEU A 475 -34.20 -10.73 0.07
CA LEU A 475 -34.05 -10.92 1.51
C LEU A 475 -33.51 -12.31 1.87
N HIS A 476 -33.76 -13.34 1.05
CA HIS A 476 -33.22 -14.68 1.26
C HIS A 476 -31.70 -14.73 1.20
N ASP A 477 -31.05 -13.76 0.56
CA ASP A 477 -29.59 -13.66 0.54
C ASP A 477 -28.99 -13.26 1.90
N LEU A 478 -29.82 -12.78 2.83
CA LEU A 478 -29.44 -12.37 4.19
C LEU A 478 -29.46 -13.54 5.20
N ILE A 479 -29.96 -14.72 4.82
CA ILE A 479 -30.04 -15.89 5.71
C ILE A 479 -28.61 -16.32 6.10
N PRO A 480 -28.23 -16.27 7.40
CA PRO A 480 -27.07 -16.96 7.90
C PRO A 480 -27.34 -18.46 7.83
N ILE A 481 -26.34 -19.22 7.41
CA ILE A 481 -26.54 -20.62 7.07
C ILE A 481 -26.54 -21.45 8.36
N ASP A 482 -27.69 -21.99 8.78
CA ASP A 482 -27.81 -22.95 9.90
C ASP A 482 -28.05 -24.42 9.48
N CYS A 483 -27.62 -25.32 10.37
CA CYS A 483 -26.91 -26.57 10.16
C CYS A 483 -27.81 -27.82 10.20
N SER A 484 -28.77 -28.00 9.28
CA SER A 484 -29.71 -29.12 9.40
C SER A 484 -30.02 -29.99 8.19
N THR A 485 -29.40 -29.80 7.01
CA THR A 485 -29.56 -30.80 5.93
C THR A 485 -28.31 -31.04 5.08
N ASP A 486 -28.02 -32.33 4.92
CA ASP A 486 -26.84 -32.92 4.29
C ASP A 486 -26.46 -32.33 2.91
N LYS A 487 -25.16 -32.03 2.82
CA LYS A 487 -24.31 -31.87 1.62
C LYS A 487 -24.34 -30.52 0.89
N TYR A 488 -23.30 -29.75 1.21
CA TYR A 488 -22.61 -28.72 0.41
C TYR A 488 -23.09 -27.27 0.50
N LEU A 489 -23.54 -26.78 1.65
CA LEU A 489 -23.83 -25.35 1.86
C LEU A 489 -23.35 -24.74 3.19
N ASP A 490 -22.61 -25.47 4.02
CA ASP A 490 -22.52 -25.21 5.48
C ASP A 490 -21.42 -24.28 5.99
N LEU A 491 -21.37 -22.99 5.63
CA LEU A 491 -20.33 -22.14 6.23
C LEU A 491 -20.74 -20.64 6.36
N PRO A 492 -20.37 -19.90 7.44
CA PRO A 492 -20.78 -18.51 7.74
C PRO A 492 -20.46 -17.51 6.61
N LEU A 493 -20.92 -16.26 6.69
CA LEU A 493 -20.72 -15.23 5.64
C LEU A 493 -19.23 -15.03 5.26
N THR A 494 -18.33 -15.20 6.23
CA THR A 494 -16.86 -15.32 6.08
C THR A 494 -16.41 -16.42 5.11
N THR A 495 -17.24 -17.42 4.97
CA THR A 495 -17.00 -18.62 4.21
C THR A 495 -17.70 -18.65 2.86
N ARG A 496 -18.75 -17.85 2.67
CA ARG A 496 -19.23 -17.50 1.32
C ARG A 496 -18.15 -16.69 0.58
N ALA A 497 -17.51 -15.73 1.27
CA ALA A 497 -16.31 -15.04 0.78
C ALA A 497 -15.17 -16.03 0.51
N ALA A 498 -14.93 -16.99 1.41
CA ALA A 498 -13.86 -17.96 1.25
C ALA A 498 -14.09 -19.08 0.22
N ARG A 499 -15.34 -19.44 -0.08
CA ARG A 499 -15.70 -20.33 -1.19
C ARG A 499 -15.50 -19.64 -2.54
N LEU A 500 -15.85 -18.36 -2.65
CA LEU A 500 -15.51 -17.56 -3.83
C LEU A 500 -13.99 -17.37 -3.98
N MET A 501 -13.25 -17.26 -2.87
CA MET A 501 -11.77 -17.26 -2.83
C MET A 501 -11.12 -18.60 -3.25
N SER A 502 -11.80 -19.73 -3.03
CA SER A 502 -11.29 -21.06 -3.41
C SER A 502 -11.75 -21.55 -4.79
N GLN A 503 -12.82 -20.96 -5.34
CA GLN A 503 -13.24 -21.11 -6.75
C GLN A 503 -12.51 -20.14 -7.69
N ALA A 504 -11.84 -19.11 -7.15
CA ALA A 504 -10.97 -18.24 -7.92
C ALA A 504 -9.74 -19.03 -8.41
N THR A 505 -9.77 -19.49 -9.66
CA THR A 505 -8.61 -20.04 -10.37
C THR A 505 -7.47 -19.03 -10.59
N ASP A 506 -7.65 -17.79 -10.11
CA ASP A 506 -6.81 -16.64 -10.37
C ASP A 506 -6.42 -15.97 -9.04
N THR A 507 -5.15 -16.07 -8.68
CA THR A 507 -4.57 -15.61 -7.40
C THR A 507 -4.65 -14.09 -7.21
N ILE A 508 -4.87 -13.34 -8.29
CA ILE A 508 -5.08 -11.88 -8.28
C ILE A 508 -6.44 -11.52 -7.65
N LYS A 509 -7.47 -12.37 -7.78
CA LYS A 509 -8.82 -12.09 -7.24
C LYS A 509 -8.90 -12.23 -5.72
N LEU A 510 -8.14 -13.17 -5.16
CA LEU A 510 -7.99 -13.41 -3.72
C LEU A 510 -7.35 -12.21 -3.00
N PHE A 511 -6.26 -11.70 -3.58
CA PHE A 511 -5.49 -10.59 -3.06
C PHE A 511 -6.30 -9.30 -2.95
N ASN A 512 -7.22 -9.07 -3.90
CA ASN A 512 -8.11 -7.92 -3.93
C ASN A 512 -9.36 -8.06 -3.06
N LEU A 513 -9.45 -9.08 -2.18
CA LEU A 513 -10.61 -9.32 -1.31
C LEU A 513 -10.23 -9.38 0.16
N LEU A 514 -9.07 -9.97 0.49
CA LEU A 514 -8.60 -10.14 1.87
C LEU A 514 -8.46 -8.82 2.66
N PRO A 515 -7.94 -7.70 2.11
CA PRO A 515 -7.86 -6.43 2.83
C PRO A 515 -9.21 -5.86 3.28
N TYR A 516 -10.29 -6.26 2.60
CA TYR A 516 -11.65 -5.74 2.80
C TYR A 516 -12.47 -6.54 3.83
N ILE A 517 -11.93 -7.66 4.33
CA ILE A 517 -12.55 -8.47 5.40
C ILE A 517 -12.05 -7.92 6.74
N PRO A 518 -12.91 -7.60 7.72
CA PRO A 518 -12.47 -7.18 9.05
C PRO A 518 -11.53 -8.20 9.69
N GLU A 519 -10.55 -7.72 10.46
CA GLU A 519 -9.39 -8.51 10.90
C GLU A 519 -9.74 -9.82 11.61
N ASN A 520 -10.71 -9.77 12.53
CA ASN A 520 -11.23 -10.93 13.26
C ASN A 520 -11.74 -12.03 12.31
N TYR A 521 -12.47 -11.65 11.27
CA TYR A 521 -13.04 -12.57 10.28
C TYR A 521 -12.01 -13.03 9.24
N ARG A 522 -11.02 -12.20 8.94
CA ARG A 522 -9.90 -12.56 8.06
C ARG A 522 -9.07 -13.69 8.66
N ILE A 523 -8.76 -13.59 9.96
CA ILE A 523 -8.05 -14.63 10.70
C ILE A 523 -8.84 -15.94 10.68
N GLU A 524 -10.15 -15.90 10.92
CA GLU A 524 -11.02 -17.08 10.89
C GLU A 524 -11.05 -17.74 9.51
N ALA A 525 -11.21 -16.95 8.44
CA ALA A 525 -11.18 -17.44 7.06
C ALA A 525 -9.83 -18.08 6.69
N LEU A 526 -8.72 -17.52 7.18
CA LEU A 526 -7.37 -18.08 6.96
C LEU A 526 -7.13 -19.38 7.74
N ARG A 527 -7.78 -19.54 8.91
CA ARG A 527 -7.72 -20.75 9.74
C ARG A 527 -8.60 -21.89 9.21
N MET A 528 -9.71 -21.57 8.56
CA MET A 528 -10.73 -22.55 8.22
C MET A 528 -10.24 -23.61 7.22
N GLY A 529 -10.58 -24.87 7.49
CA GLY A 529 -10.36 -25.98 6.56
C GLY A 529 -11.54 -26.14 5.60
N TYR A 530 -11.30 -26.05 4.30
CA TYR A 530 -12.35 -26.11 3.28
C TYR A 530 -12.71 -27.56 2.93
N GLY A 531 -13.98 -27.94 3.15
CA GLY A 531 -14.48 -29.32 2.97
C GLY A 531 -14.28 -29.88 1.56
N ASP A 532 -14.46 -29.06 0.52
CA ASP A 532 -14.25 -29.45 -0.89
C ASP A 532 -12.78 -29.77 -1.23
N PHE A 533 -11.85 -29.32 -0.39
CA PHE A 533 -10.41 -29.56 -0.54
C PHE A 533 -9.86 -30.56 0.48
N GLY A 534 -10.75 -31.34 1.13
CA GLY A 534 -10.37 -32.32 2.15
C GLY A 534 -9.98 -31.69 3.49
N GLY A 535 -10.58 -30.55 3.83
CA GLY A 535 -10.31 -29.82 5.09
C GLY A 535 -9.03 -28.98 5.06
N LYS A 536 -8.52 -28.65 3.87
CA LYS A 536 -7.30 -27.84 3.72
C LYS A 536 -7.57 -26.35 3.93
N THR A 537 -6.61 -25.63 4.52
CA THR A 537 -6.65 -24.17 4.65
C THR A 537 -6.35 -23.47 3.32
N LEU A 538 -6.66 -22.17 3.23
CA LEU A 538 -6.42 -21.37 2.02
C LEU A 538 -4.93 -21.41 1.61
N LEU A 539 -4.04 -21.27 2.59
CA LEU A 539 -2.59 -21.33 2.40
C LEU A 539 -2.14 -22.70 1.88
N GLN A 540 -2.78 -23.79 2.31
CA GLN A 540 -2.52 -25.14 1.80
C GLN A 540 -3.00 -25.32 0.35
N CYS A 541 -4.11 -24.70 -0.05
CA CYS A 541 -4.60 -24.75 -1.43
C CYS A 541 -3.63 -24.06 -2.41
N TYR A 542 -3.01 -22.96 -1.99
CA TYR A 542 -2.10 -22.16 -2.83
C TYR A 542 -0.61 -22.49 -2.64
N ILE A 543 -0.28 -23.57 -1.94
CA ILE A 543 1.12 -23.92 -1.63
C ILE A 543 1.99 -24.12 -2.88
N GLY A 544 1.36 -24.41 -4.03
CA GLY A 544 2.00 -24.52 -5.34
C GLY A 544 2.48 -23.19 -5.94
N HIS A 545 2.08 -22.05 -5.39
CA HIS A 545 2.33 -20.71 -5.95
C HIS A 545 3.04 -19.82 -4.91
N VAL A 546 4.37 -19.74 -5.00
CA VAL A 546 5.24 -19.05 -4.01
C VAL A 546 4.83 -17.59 -3.79
N SER A 547 4.56 -16.84 -4.86
CA SER A 547 4.12 -15.44 -4.77
C SER A 547 2.81 -15.29 -3.99
N SER A 548 1.89 -16.23 -4.17
CA SER A 548 0.60 -16.24 -3.47
C SER A 548 0.79 -16.57 -1.99
N VAL A 549 1.69 -17.50 -1.67
CA VAL A 549 2.09 -17.80 -0.28
C VAL A 549 2.68 -16.57 0.40
N SER A 550 3.62 -15.87 -0.24
CA SER A 550 4.20 -14.63 0.30
C SER A 550 3.14 -13.55 0.55
N ASN A 551 2.22 -13.36 -0.41
CA ASN A 551 1.17 -12.37 -0.30
C ASN A 551 0.16 -12.70 0.81
N ILE A 552 -0.24 -13.96 0.97
CA ILE A 552 -1.15 -14.37 2.05
C ILE A 552 -0.49 -14.12 3.41
N ILE A 553 0.80 -14.44 3.58
CA ILE A 553 1.54 -14.18 4.82
C ILE A 553 1.60 -12.68 5.14
N ALA A 554 1.81 -11.83 4.13
CA ALA A 554 1.85 -10.37 4.32
C ALA A 554 0.52 -9.76 4.79
N LEU A 555 -0.59 -10.49 4.62
CA LEU A 555 -1.93 -10.06 5.04
C LEU A 555 -2.35 -10.62 6.42
N CYS A 556 -1.54 -11.50 7.00
CA CYS A 556 -1.77 -12.05 8.33
C CYS A 556 -1.33 -11.06 9.41
N PRO A 557 -2.13 -10.83 10.46
CA PRO A 557 -1.69 -10.11 11.65
C PRO A 557 -0.46 -10.79 12.28
N GLU A 558 0.53 -10.00 12.72
CA GLU A 558 1.81 -10.52 13.22
C GLU A 558 1.64 -11.48 14.40
N GLU A 559 0.65 -11.24 15.24
CA GLU A 559 0.33 -12.07 16.41
C GLU A 559 -0.24 -13.45 16.07
N HIS A 560 -0.86 -13.62 14.90
CA HIS A 560 -1.53 -14.87 14.48
C HIS A 560 -0.82 -15.60 13.33
N VAL A 561 0.16 -14.97 12.67
CA VAL A 561 0.80 -15.51 11.46
C VAL A 561 1.42 -16.90 11.67
N VAL A 562 2.05 -17.14 12.82
CA VAL A 562 2.69 -18.42 13.15
C VAL A 562 1.66 -19.55 13.23
N GLU A 563 0.51 -19.27 13.87
CA GLU A 563 -0.58 -20.24 14.03
C GLU A 563 -1.21 -20.58 12.67
N ILE A 564 -1.42 -19.59 11.81
CA ILE A 564 -2.00 -19.74 10.47
C ILE A 564 -1.07 -20.55 9.54
N VAL A 565 0.24 -20.30 9.62
CA VAL A 565 1.25 -20.92 8.74
C VAL A 565 1.53 -22.37 9.13
N LYS A 566 1.49 -22.68 10.43
CA LYS A 566 1.89 -23.98 10.99
C LYS A 566 1.23 -25.19 10.31
N PRO A 567 -0.09 -25.24 10.06
CA PRO A 567 -0.73 -26.34 9.33
C PRO A 567 -0.22 -26.53 7.89
N ALA A 568 0.21 -25.46 7.23
CA ALA A 568 0.60 -25.51 5.82
C ALA A 568 1.99 -26.13 5.58
N LEU A 569 2.89 -26.10 6.57
CA LEU A 569 4.26 -26.62 6.45
C LEU A 569 4.31 -28.11 6.08
N SER A 570 3.46 -28.94 6.69
CA SER A 570 3.37 -30.38 6.37
C SER A 570 2.95 -30.62 4.91
N HIS A 571 2.11 -29.75 4.35
CA HIS A 571 1.74 -29.82 2.94
C HIS A 571 2.87 -29.32 2.03
N ALA A 572 3.51 -28.19 2.40
CA ALA A 572 4.61 -27.58 1.66
C ALA A 572 5.79 -28.52 1.46
N VAL A 573 6.15 -29.31 2.49
CA VAL A 573 7.22 -30.33 2.41
C VAL A 573 7.06 -31.28 1.22
N ARG A 574 5.82 -31.59 0.82
CA ARG A 574 5.53 -32.55 -0.26
C ARG A 574 5.49 -31.94 -1.65
N VAL A 575 5.19 -30.65 -1.76
CA VAL A 575 4.73 -30.04 -3.03
C VAL A 575 5.83 -29.20 -3.69
N LEU A 576 6.54 -28.31 -2.97
CA LEU A 576 7.58 -27.42 -3.52
C LEU A 576 8.53 -26.88 -2.43
N SER A 577 9.83 -26.73 -2.72
CA SER A 577 10.83 -26.17 -1.78
C SER A 577 10.65 -24.69 -1.51
N ASP A 578 10.31 -23.89 -2.52
CA ASP A 578 10.41 -22.43 -2.43
C ASP A 578 9.31 -21.85 -1.52
N SER A 579 8.10 -22.40 -1.60
CA SER A 579 7.01 -22.07 -0.67
C SER A 579 7.37 -22.46 0.77
N LEU A 580 8.04 -23.61 0.96
CA LEU A 580 8.51 -24.02 2.29
C LEU A 580 9.54 -23.02 2.85
N GLU A 581 10.46 -22.51 2.03
CA GLU A 581 11.42 -21.50 2.46
C GLU A 581 10.74 -20.18 2.88
N VAL A 582 9.72 -19.75 2.13
CA VAL A 582 8.91 -18.56 2.50
C VAL A 582 8.19 -18.78 3.83
N LEU A 583 7.57 -19.94 4.03
CA LEU A 583 6.86 -20.25 5.28
C LEU A 583 7.82 -20.33 6.48
N LEU A 584 9.03 -20.89 6.30
CA LEU A 584 10.01 -21.01 7.39
C LEU A 584 10.55 -19.65 7.86
N LYS A 585 10.58 -18.63 6.99
CA LYS A 585 11.01 -17.25 7.35
C LYS A 585 10.08 -16.58 8.37
N VAL A 586 8.85 -17.07 8.52
CA VAL A 586 7.87 -16.56 9.51
C VAL A 586 8.29 -16.93 10.94
N PHE A 587 9.04 -18.02 11.11
CA PHE A 587 9.44 -18.51 12.42
C PHE A 587 10.80 -17.94 12.82
N SER A 588 10.92 -17.49 14.07
CA SER A 588 12.25 -17.27 14.66
C SER A 588 13.02 -18.61 14.76
N PRO A 589 14.37 -18.60 14.77
CA PRO A 589 15.14 -19.85 14.87
C PRO A 589 14.76 -20.75 16.06
N PRO A 590 14.46 -20.23 17.27
CA PRO A 590 13.97 -21.05 18.37
C PRO A 590 12.58 -21.66 18.11
N GLN A 591 11.65 -20.91 17.53
CA GLN A 591 10.30 -21.42 17.19
C GLN A 591 10.39 -22.51 16.11
N CYS A 592 11.25 -22.33 15.11
CA CYS A 592 11.46 -23.32 14.07
C CYS A 592 12.02 -24.63 14.65
N PHE A 593 12.97 -24.54 15.57
CA PHE A 593 13.53 -25.70 16.26
C PHE A 593 12.48 -26.46 17.08
N GLU A 594 11.72 -25.78 17.93
CA GLU A 594 10.67 -26.43 18.72
C GLU A 594 9.60 -27.07 17.83
N TYR A 595 9.19 -26.37 16.76
CA TYR A 595 8.19 -26.91 15.84
C TYR A 595 8.69 -28.15 15.08
N ILE A 596 9.94 -28.17 14.63
CA ILE A 596 10.53 -29.34 13.95
C ILE A 596 10.58 -30.57 14.88
N LYS A 597 10.61 -30.36 16.21
CA LYS A 597 10.58 -31.45 17.21
C LYS A 597 9.17 -31.95 17.50
N GLU A 598 8.14 -31.19 17.18
CA GLU A 598 6.75 -31.58 17.42
C GLU A 598 6.41 -32.87 16.66
N LYS A 599 5.77 -33.79 17.37
CA LYS A 599 5.32 -35.07 16.83
C LYS A 599 3.83 -35.01 16.49
N ASN A 600 3.46 -35.56 15.35
CA ASN A 600 2.06 -35.74 14.99
C ASN A 600 1.45 -36.97 15.71
N SER A 601 0.20 -37.33 15.37
CA SER A 601 -0.51 -38.48 15.94
C SER A 601 0.15 -39.84 15.72
N TRP A 602 1.02 -39.96 14.70
CA TRP A 602 1.84 -41.16 14.42
C TRP A 602 3.22 -41.08 15.08
N GLY A 603 3.47 -40.07 15.91
CA GLY A 603 4.78 -39.82 16.52
C GLY A 603 5.81 -39.22 15.56
N GLU A 604 5.47 -38.96 14.30
CA GLU A 604 6.41 -38.45 13.30
C GLU A 604 6.64 -36.95 13.45
N THR A 605 7.88 -36.51 13.25
CA THR A 605 8.22 -35.09 13.08
C THR A 605 8.13 -34.65 11.62
N LEU A 606 8.18 -33.34 11.36
CA LEU A 606 8.19 -32.80 9.99
C LEU A 606 9.37 -33.31 9.17
N LEU A 607 10.52 -33.58 9.81
CA LEU A 607 11.69 -34.16 9.15
C LEU A 607 11.45 -35.59 8.66
N HIS A 608 10.69 -36.42 9.38
CA HIS A 608 10.32 -37.77 8.93
C HIS A 608 9.56 -37.70 7.60
N LYS A 609 8.61 -36.77 7.49
CA LYS A 609 7.84 -36.53 6.25
C LYS A 609 8.67 -35.95 5.11
N ALA A 610 9.77 -35.27 5.42
CA ALA A 610 10.66 -34.66 4.44
C ALA A 610 11.69 -35.63 3.84
N VAL A 611 11.93 -36.81 4.43
CA VAL A 611 12.89 -37.79 3.91
C VAL A 611 12.70 -38.14 2.42
N PRO A 612 11.48 -38.26 1.87
CA PRO A 612 11.29 -38.49 0.44
C PRO A 612 11.54 -37.25 -0.46
N TYR A 613 11.85 -36.09 0.11
CA TYR A 613 11.94 -34.79 -0.58
C TYR A 613 13.26 -34.08 -0.23
N PRO A 614 14.37 -34.38 -0.94
CA PRO A 614 15.71 -33.89 -0.60
C PRO A 614 15.83 -32.38 -0.38
N GLN A 615 15.20 -31.59 -1.24
CA GLN A 615 15.22 -30.12 -1.14
C GLN A 615 14.48 -29.63 0.11
N SER A 616 13.29 -30.16 0.38
CA SER A 616 12.52 -29.85 1.59
C SER A 616 13.27 -30.27 2.86
N PHE A 617 13.91 -31.44 2.86
CA PHE A 617 14.72 -31.91 3.98
C PHE A 617 15.90 -30.97 4.28
N ALA A 618 16.62 -30.54 3.23
CA ALA A 618 17.70 -29.57 3.38
C ALA A 618 17.21 -28.19 3.84
N ALA A 619 16.05 -27.73 3.34
CA ALA A 619 15.45 -26.46 3.74
C ALA A 619 15.08 -26.45 5.24
N LEU A 620 14.52 -27.54 5.77
CA LEU A 620 14.17 -27.67 7.19
C LEU A 620 15.39 -27.64 8.12
N LEU A 621 16.54 -28.17 7.69
CA LEU A 621 17.76 -28.16 8.50
C LEU A 621 18.52 -26.83 8.43
N ARG A 622 18.32 -26.04 7.36
CA ARG A 622 19.03 -24.77 7.14
C ARG A 622 18.92 -23.77 8.31
N PRO A 623 17.74 -23.50 8.91
CA PRO A 623 17.62 -22.54 10.01
C PRO A 623 18.20 -23.06 11.34
N LEU A 624 18.56 -24.35 11.43
CA LEU A 624 19.05 -24.97 12.65
C LEU A 624 20.58 -24.93 12.74
N SER A 625 21.10 -24.70 13.94
CA SER A 625 22.53 -24.87 14.25
C SER A 625 22.96 -26.34 14.14
N VAL A 626 24.27 -26.60 14.03
CA VAL A 626 24.80 -27.97 13.90
C VAL A 626 24.36 -28.87 15.07
N ALA A 627 24.35 -28.34 16.30
CA ALA A 627 23.90 -29.07 17.48
C ALA A 627 22.41 -29.40 17.42
N GLN A 628 21.58 -28.43 17.02
CA GLN A 628 20.13 -28.62 16.86
C GLN A 628 19.80 -29.64 15.76
N ARG A 629 20.52 -29.59 14.62
CA ARG A 629 20.38 -30.59 13.54
C ARG A 629 20.60 -31.99 14.06
N PHE A 630 21.65 -32.19 14.86
CA PHE A 630 21.96 -33.48 15.45
C PHE A 630 20.86 -33.96 16.41
N GLU A 631 20.27 -33.06 17.20
CA GLU A 631 19.18 -33.41 18.10
C GLU A 631 17.92 -33.86 17.35
N VAL A 632 17.50 -33.11 16.32
CA VAL A 632 16.25 -33.40 15.60
C VAL A 632 16.30 -34.66 14.75
N ILE A 633 17.46 -35.04 14.21
CA ILE A 633 17.60 -36.27 13.41
C ILE A 633 17.57 -37.56 14.28
N LYS A 634 17.81 -37.44 15.59
CA LYS A 634 17.76 -38.57 16.53
C LYS A 634 16.35 -38.86 17.04
N ILE A 635 15.38 -37.98 16.79
CA ILE A 635 14.00 -38.19 17.22
C ILE A 635 13.44 -39.40 16.48
N LYS A 636 12.85 -40.33 17.24
CA LYS A 636 12.16 -41.51 16.72
C LYS A 636 10.67 -41.25 16.58
N ASP A 637 10.04 -41.83 15.57
CA ASP A 637 8.59 -41.83 15.42
C ASP A 637 7.89 -42.79 16.41
N GLY A 638 6.58 -43.00 16.24
CA GLY A 638 5.79 -43.89 17.10
C GLY A 638 6.10 -45.38 16.94
N GLU A 639 6.87 -45.77 15.93
CA GLU A 639 7.33 -47.16 15.69
C GLU A 639 8.84 -47.32 16.01
N GLY A 640 9.43 -46.34 16.67
CA GLY A 640 10.85 -46.33 17.01
C GLY A 640 11.78 -46.05 15.83
N LYS A 641 11.27 -45.61 14.68
CA LYS A 641 12.08 -45.33 13.48
C LYS A 641 12.58 -43.89 13.49
N SER A 642 13.88 -43.69 13.28
CA SER A 642 14.48 -42.37 13.09
C SER A 642 14.43 -41.94 11.62
N VAL A 643 14.74 -40.66 11.34
CA VAL A 643 14.89 -40.20 9.94
C VAL A 643 16.03 -40.93 9.20
N LEU A 644 17.06 -41.39 9.93
CA LEU A 644 18.12 -42.24 9.39
C LEU A 644 17.58 -43.60 8.95
N TYR A 645 16.75 -44.23 9.80
CA TYR A 645 16.08 -45.48 9.48
C TYR A 645 15.22 -45.34 8.20
N LEU A 646 14.39 -44.29 8.14
CA LEU A 646 13.55 -44.04 6.97
C LEU A 646 14.40 -43.81 5.72
N ALA A 647 15.44 -42.97 5.79
CA ALA A 647 16.30 -42.66 4.65
C ALA A 647 17.07 -43.88 4.15
N ALA A 648 17.49 -44.79 5.04
CA ALA A 648 18.12 -46.05 4.68
C ALA A 648 17.14 -47.00 3.95
N SER A 649 15.88 -47.06 4.40
CA SER A 649 14.86 -47.99 3.88
C SER A 649 14.33 -47.68 2.48
N LYS A 650 14.36 -46.41 2.07
CA LYS A 650 13.74 -45.98 0.81
C LYS A 650 14.68 -46.29 -0.36
N GLN A 651 14.20 -47.09 -1.30
CA GLN A 651 14.92 -47.39 -2.54
C GLN A 651 15.36 -46.10 -3.25
N LYS A 652 16.52 -46.11 -3.93
CA LYS A 652 16.84 -45.15 -5.00
C LYS A 652 15.72 -45.21 -6.05
N GLN A 653 14.61 -44.53 -5.79
CA GLN A 653 13.59 -44.36 -6.82
C GLN A 653 14.25 -43.57 -7.94
N ASN A 654 14.19 -44.10 -9.16
CA ASN A 654 14.39 -43.33 -10.38
C ASN A 654 13.51 -42.09 -10.30
N ARG A 655 14.04 -40.99 -9.75
CA ARG A 655 13.43 -39.68 -9.84
C ARG A 655 14.23 -38.89 -10.85
N PRO A 656 13.55 -38.29 -11.84
CA PRO A 656 14.19 -37.59 -12.92
C PRO A 656 15.05 -36.47 -12.34
N PHE A 657 16.25 -36.32 -12.90
CA PHE A 657 17.07 -35.12 -12.79
C PHE A 657 16.21 -33.91 -13.13
N LEU A 658 15.66 -33.24 -12.14
CA LEU A 658 15.10 -31.90 -12.31
C LEU A 658 16.18 -30.90 -11.91
N ASN A 659 16.71 -30.22 -12.93
CA ASN A 659 17.43 -28.95 -12.85
C ASN A 659 18.84 -28.94 -12.26
N GLY A 660 19.75 -29.79 -12.74
CA GLY A 660 21.21 -29.51 -12.74
C GLY A 660 21.92 -29.21 -11.41
N SER A 661 21.21 -29.28 -10.28
CA SER A 661 21.69 -28.94 -8.94
C SER A 661 21.92 -30.23 -8.17
N PHE A 662 23.18 -30.46 -7.79
CA PHE A 662 23.58 -31.59 -6.95
C PHE A 662 23.06 -31.40 -5.52
N VAL A 663 21.78 -31.68 -5.28
CA VAL A 663 21.25 -31.78 -3.92
C VAL A 663 21.60 -33.17 -3.38
N ARG A 664 22.39 -33.21 -2.30
CA ARG A 664 22.72 -34.47 -1.60
C ARG A 664 21.45 -35.16 -1.14
N ALA A 665 21.39 -36.49 -1.28
CA ALA A 665 20.27 -37.27 -0.78
C ALA A 665 20.14 -37.11 0.76
N PRO A 666 18.92 -37.13 1.33
CA PRO A 666 18.71 -37.03 2.78
C PRO A 666 19.57 -37.99 3.58
N LEU A 667 19.76 -39.22 3.10
CA LEU A 667 20.66 -40.20 3.71
C LEU A 667 22.08 -39.65 3.88
N GLU A 668 22.66 -39.04 2.85
CA GLU A 668 24.01 -38.46 2.93
C GLU A 668 24.08 -37.24 3.86
N ILE A 669 23.04 -36.39 3.85
CA ILE A 669 22.93 -35.23 4.77
C ILE A 669 22.87 -35.71 6.22
N ILE A 670 22.07 -36.74 6.49
CA ILE A 670 21.90 -37.32 7.83
C ILE A 670 23.21 -37.95 8.28
N LEU A 671 23.81 -38.84 7.48
CA LEU A 671 25.06 -39.53 7.85
C LEU A 671 26.20 -38.55 8.16
N ARG A 672 26.34 -37.47 7.37
CA ARG A 672 27.34 -36.42 7.62
C ARG A 672 27.03 -35.54 8.85
N SER A 673 25.80 -35.58 9.36
CA SER A 673 25.41 -34.85 10.57
C SER A 673 25.73 -35.62 11.84
N TYR A 674 26.03 -36.93 11.76
CA TYR A 674 26.48 -37.72 12.91
C TYR A 674 27.99 -37.56 13.15
N PRO A 675 28.43 -37.35 14.42
CA PRO A 675 29.82 -37.55 14.78
C PRO A 675 30.26 -38.98 14.44
N GLN A 676 31.46 -39.16 13.88
CA GLN A 676 31.96 -40.49 13.47
C GLN A 676 31.97 -41.53 14.60
N SER A 677 32.11 -41.09 15.86
CA SER A 677 32.05 -41.97 17.02
C SER A 677 30.67 -42.53 17.34
N GLN A 678 29.59 -41.86 16.91
CA GLN A 678 28.19 -42.23 17.19
C GLN A 678 27.47 -42.78 15.95
N LEU A 679 28.08 -42.70 14.77
CA LEU A 679 27.47 -43.11 13.51
C LEU A 679 27.21 -44.62 13.46
N LEU A 680 28.17 -45.44 13.86
CA LEU A 680 28.00 -46.90 13.88
C LEU A 680 26.93 -47.33 14.90
N GLU A 681 26.89 -46.70 16.07
CA GLU A 681 25.84 -46.94 17.07
C GLU A 681 24.45 -46.64 16.47
N ALA A 682 24.28 -45.48 15.83
CA ALA A 682 23.03 -45.09 15.19
C ALA A 682 22.60 -46.03 14.04
N LEU A 683 23.56 -46.58 13.29
CA LEU A 683 23.31 -47.56 12.22
C LEU A 683 22.92 -48.94 12.75
N ASN A 684 23.30 -49.25 13.99
CA ASN A 684 22.99 -50.50 14.67
C ASN A 684 21.72 -50.40 15.51
N GLU A 685 21.14 -49.22 15.64
CA GLU A 685 19.86 -49.05 16.34
C GLU A 685 18.75 -49.85 15.66
N THR A 686 17.96 -50.51 16.48
CA THR A 686 16.75 -51.23 16.07
C THR A 686 15.52 -50.35 16.27
N HIS A 687 14.53 -50.54 15.39
CA HIS A 687 13.16 -50.08 15.64
C HIS A 687 12.38 -51.14 16.46
N ASP A 688 11.10 -50.89 16.72
CA ASP A 688 10.27 -51.74 17.59
C ASP A 688 10.08 -53.19 17.09
N TYR A 689 10.32 -53.48 15.80
CA TYR A 689 10.32 -54.85 15.24
C TYR A 689 11.71 -55.49 15.12
N GLY A 690 12.71 -55.03 15.89
CA GLY A 690 14.03 -55.70 16.03
C GLY A 690 15.02 -55.55 14.86
N LYS A 691 14.60 -55.03 13.69
CA LYS A 691 15.52 -54.82 12.54
C LYS A 691 16.34 -53.53 12.70
N THR A 692 17.64 -53.63 12.41
CA THR A 692 18.59 -52.50 12.44
C THR A 692 18.47 -51.62 11.19
N VAL A 693 18.96 -50.37 11.24
CA VAL A 693 19.08 -49.49 10.06
C VAL A 693 19.84 -50.15 8.90
N LEU A 694 20.93 -50.89 9.18
CA LEU A 694 21.76 -51.53 8.15
C LEU A 694 21.01 -52.62 7.37
N HIS A 695 20.28 -53.50 8.06
CA HIS A 695 19.40 -54.49 7.44
C HIS A 695 18.32 -53.84 6.55
N GLU A 696 17.79 -52.69 6.95
CA GLU A 696 16.81 -51.98 6.14
C GLU A 696 17.47 -51.23 4.95
N ALA A 697 18.70 -50.76 5.12
CA ALA A 697 19.51 -50.17 4.04
C ALA A 697 19.75 -51.16 2.90
N VAL A 698 19.91 -52.45 3.21
CA VAL A 698 19.98 -53.52 2.21
C VAL A 698 18.71 -53.56 1.37
N LYS A 699 17.53 -53.61 2.01
CA LYS A 699 16.25 -53.60 1.27
C LYS A 699 16.09 -52.37 0.39
N GLY A 700 16.54 -51.21 0.87
CA GLY A 700 16.58 -49.95 0.12
C GLY A 700 17.69 -49.85 -0.94
N GLY A 701 18.62 -50.81 -1.00
CA GLY A 701 19.79 -50.74 -1.90
C GLY A 701 20.73 -49.56 -1.60
N ASN A 702 20.76 -49.11 -0.35
CA ASN A 702 21.54 -47.96 0.11
C ASN A 702 22.79 -48.35 0.91
N LEU A 703 23.04 -49.64 1.14
CA LEU A 703 24.17 -50.10 1.95
C LEU A 703 25.51 -49.56 1.42
N ILE A 704 25.75 -49.64 0.11
CA ILE A 704 27.00 -49.16 -0.51
C ILE A 704 27.22 -47.66 -0.26
N ALA A 705 26.15 -46.85 -0.26
CA ALA A 705 26.26 -45.42 0.02
C ALA A 705 26.64 -45.13 1.48
N ILE A 706 26.14 -45.95 2.42
CA ILE A 706 26.52 -45.88 3.84
C ILE A 706 27.99 -46.29 4.01
N LEU A 707 28.42 -47.40 3.39
CA LEU A 707 29.80 -47.91 3.48
C LEU A 707 30.83 -46.90 2.94
N LYS A 708 30.49 -46.11 1.91
CA LYS A 708 31.38 -45.05 1.39
C LYS A 708 31.64 -43.91 2.37
N ILE A 709 30.79 -43.73 3.38
CA ILE A 709 30.89 -42.66 4.38
C ILE A 709 31.51 -43.18 5.69
N LEU A 710 31.39 -44.48 5.95
CA LEU A 710 31.97 -45.11 7.13
C LEU A 710 33.50 -45.22 7.04
N PRO A 711 34.23 -45.01 8.15
CA PRO A 711 35.62 -45.40 8.26
C PRO A 711 35.82 -46.91 8.08
N GLU A 712 36.95 -47.32 7.52
CA GLU A 712 37.24 -48.71 7.15
C GLU A 712 37.08 -49.71 8.32
N ASN A 713 37.46 -49.31 9.53
CA ASN A 713 37.30 -50.14 10.74
C ASN A 713 35.83 -50.33 11.17
N GLN A 714 34.93 -49.42 10.81
CA GLN A 714 33.49 -49.53 11.09
C GLN A 714 32.75 -50.28 9.98
N CYS A 715 33.26 -50.26 8.74
CA CYS A 715 32.68 -50.98 7.61
C CYS A 715 32.58 -52.49 7.89
N ILE A 716 33.64 -53.11 8.41
CA ILE A 716 33.66 -54.55 8.71
C ILE A 716 32.60 -54.90 9.76
N THR A 717 32.55 -54.12 10.84
CA THR A 717 31.54 -54.32 11.90
C THR A 717 30.11 -54.11 11.39
N ALA A 718 29.90 -53.16 10.48
CA ALA A 718 28.59 -52.91 9.89
C ALA A 718 28.12 -54.06 8.98
N ILE A 719 29.00 -54.62 8.13
CA ILE A 719 28.62 -55.70 7.21
C ILE A 719 28.48 -57.08 7.88
N ASP A 720 29.21 -57.33 8.98
CA ASP A 720 29.14 -58.57 9.76
C ASP A 720 28.01 -58.56 10.80
N MET A 721 27.29 -57.45 10.93
CA MET A 721 26.17 -57.36 11.86
C MET A 721 25.10 -58.40 11.53
N LYS A 722 24.77 -59.24 12.51
CA LYS A 722 23.79 -60.32 12.38
C LYS A 722 22.43 -59.92 12.91
N ASP A 723 21.37 -60.39 12.27
CA ASP A 723 20.01 -60.32 12.80
C ASP A 723 19.71 -61.48 13.78
N ASP A 724 18.47 -61.54 14.26
CA ASP A 724 17.98 -62.58 15.17
C ASP A 724 17.97 -63.99 14.53
N GLU A 725 18.06 -64.08 13.20
CA GLU A 725 18.20 -65.33 12.43
C GLU A 725 19.68 -65.73 12.24
N GLY A 726 20.61 -64.93 12.76
CA GLY A 726 22.06 -65.14 12.64
C GLY A 726 22.62 -64.77 11.27
N LYS A 727 21.83 -64.14 10.39
CA LYS A 727 22.22 -63.74 9.03
C LYS A 727 22.82 -62.34 9.04
N SER A 728 23.94 -62.17 8.36
CA SER A 728 24.65 -60.89 8.32
C SER A 728 24.02 -59.90 7.32
N VAL A 729 24.26 -58.61 7.52
CA VAL A 729 23.92 -57.55 6.55
C VAL A 729 24.51 -57.88 5.17
N LEU A 730 25.75 -58.39 5.13
CA LEU A 730 26.41 -58.80 3.89
C LEU A 730 25.68 -59.95 3.18
N TYR A 731 25.19 -60.94 3.91
CA TYR A 731 24.40 -62.05 3.36
C TYR A 731 23.17 -61.52 2.60
N TYR A 732 22.40 -60.62 3.21
CA TYR A 732 21.22 -60.05 2.56
C TYR A 732 21.56 -59.18 1.35
N GLU A 733 22.65 -58.40 1.41
CA GLU A 733 23.05 -57.56 0.27
C GLU A 733 23.45 -58.44 -0.92
N VAL A 734 24.27 -59.47 -0.69
CA VAL A 734 24.68 -60.44 -1.74
C VAL A 734 23.45 -61.14 -2.33
N ALA A 735 22.52 -61.60 -1.48
CA ALA A 735 21.27 -62.22 -1.94
C ALA A 735 20.41 -61.27 -2.78
N ARG A 736 20.41 -59.97 -2.46
CA ARG A 736 19.65 -58.95 -3.19
C ARG A 736 20.26 -58.64 -4.56
N ILE A 737 21.58 -58.54 -4.66
CA ILE A 737 22.29 -58.11 -5.88
C ILE A 737 22.84 -59.27 -6.70
N GLN A 738 22.50 -60.51 -6.38
CA GLN A 738 23.03 -61.72 -7.01
C GLN A 738 22.90 -61.80 -8.55
N HIS A 739 22.02 -61.00 -9.15
CA HIS A 739 21.81 -60.91 -10.59
C HIS A 739 22.20 -59.54 -11.19
N ASP A 740 22.82 -58.66 -10.40
CA ASP A 740 23.21 -57.30 -10.79
C ASP A 740 24.74 -57.15 -10.72
N PHE A 741 25.39 -57.33 -11.87
CA PHE A 741 26.85 -57.33 -12.00
C PHE A 741 27.47 -55.97 -11.60
N GLU A 742 26.80 -54.86 -11.94
CA GLU A 742 27.29 -53.52 -11.61
C GLU A 742 27.18 -53.23 -10.10
N ALA A 743 26.10 -53.66 -9.46
CA ALA A 743 25.96 -53.54 -8.01
C ALA A 743 26.99 -54.39 -7.26
N LEU A 744 27.30 -55.60 -7.75
CA LEU A 744 28.36 -56.45 -7.21
C LEU A 744 29.74 -55.79 -7.35
N GLU A 745 30.09 -55.26 -8.53
CA GLU A 745 31.35 -54.52 -8.71
C GLU A 745 31.43 -53.29 -7.78
N ASN A 746 30.33 -52.56 -7.61
CA ASN A 746 30.27 -51.42 -6.71
C ASN A 746 30.46 -51.83 -5.24
N LEU A 747 29.85 -52.92 -4.79
CA LEU A 747 30.06 -53.43 -3.43
C LEU A 747 31.54 -53.79 -3.22
N LEU A 748 32.13 -54.55 -4.16
CA LEU A 748 33.54 -54.94 -4.13
C LEU A 748 34.50 -53.74 -4.13
N SER A 749 34.13 -52.65 -4.80
CA SER A 749 34.96 -51.43 -4.83
C SER A 749 35.11 -50.75 -3.46
N VAL A 750 34.12 -50.91 -2.58
CA VAL A 750 34.03 -50.25 -1.26
C VAL A 750 34.49 -51.17 -0.11
N LEU A 751 34.50 -52.48 -0.32
CA LEU A 751 35.01 -53.45 0.65
C LEU A 751 36.55 -53.46 0.69
N SER A 752 37.12 -53.65 1.89
CA SER A 752 38.57 -53.81 2.11
C SER A 752 39.00 -55.27 2.02
N LEU A 753 40.33 -55.53 1.96
CA LEU A 753 40.87 -56.89 1.83
C LEU A 753 40.43 -57.83 2.96
N ASN A 754 40.25 -57.29 4.17
CA ASN A 754 39.83 -58.05 5.35
C ASN A 754 38.34 -58.42 5.34
N SER A 755 37.56 -57.86 4.40
CA SER A 755 36.13 -58.14 4.25
C SER A 755 35.86 -59.34 3.31
N TYR A 756 36.89 -59.85 2.61
CA TYR A 756 36.73 -60.93 1.61
C TYR A 756 36.36 -62.28 2.22
N THR A 757 36.80 -62.59 3.45
CA THR A 757 36.42 -63.82 4.17
C THR A 757 34.94 -63.86 4.52
N LEU A 758 34.38 -62.73 4.95
CA LEU A 758 32.94 -62.57 5.19
C LEU A 758 32.16 -62.65 3.87
N LEU A 759 32.69 -62.08 2.79
CA LEU A 759 32.08 -62.15 1.46
C LEU A 759 32.03 -63.59 0.92
N THR A 760 33.10 -64.37 1.07
CA THR A 760 33.12 -65.78 0.64
C THR A 760 32.09 -66.61 1.40
N HIS A 761 31.98 -66.43 2.72
CA HIS A 761 30.95 -67.10 3.53
C HIS A 761 29.54 -66.70 3.11
N ALA A 762 29.29 -65.40 2.89
CA ALA A 762 27.99 -64.92 2.45
C ALA A 762 27.58 -65.48 1.07
N VAL A 763 28.51 -65.56 0.12
CA VAL A 763 28.27 -66.11 -1.23
C VAL A 763 27.97 -67.61 -1.18
N GLU A 764 28.68 -68.37 -0.34
CA GLU A 764 28.44 -69.80 -0.13
C GLU A 764 27.05 -70.06 0.47
N GLU A 765 26.65 -69.27 1.48
CA GLU A 765 25.34 -69.42 2.13
C GLU A 765 24.14 -69.08 1.22
N VAL A 766 24.31 -68.19 0.23
CA VAL A 766 23.26 -67.80 -0.73
C VAL A 766 23.08 -68.84 -1.86
N ASN A 767 23.97 -69.83 -1.96
CA ASN A 767 23.91 -70.92 -2.95
C ASN A 767 24.00 -70.43 -4.41
N LEU A 768 24.81 -69.38 -4.64
CA LEU A 768 25.08 -68.83 -5.97
C LEU A 768 25.89 -69.81 -6.83
N PRO A 769 25.64 -69.94 -8.16
CA PRO A 769 26.48 -70.75 -9.03
C PRO A 769 27.93 -70.27 -8.98
N PHE A 770 28.81 -71.11 -8.44
CA PHE A 770 30.22 -70.82 -8.11
C PHE A 770 31.03 -70.26 -9.29
N THR A 771 30.59 -70.47 -10.53
CA THR A 771 31.25 -70.00 -11.76
C THR A 771 31.15 -68.48 -11.97
N HIS A 772 30.06 -67.82 -11.57
CA HIS A 772 29.87 -66.38 -11.82
C HIS A 772 30.59 -65.47 -10.79
N CYS A 773 30.65 -65.88 -9.52
CA CYS A 773 31.39 -65.13 -8.50
C CYS A 773 32.91 -65.28 -8.64
N LYS A 774 33.41 -66.44 -9.10
CA LYS A 774 34.84 -66.69 -9.35
C LYS A 774 35.40 -65.72 -10.40
N ASP A 775 34.73 -65.55 -11.53
CA ASP A 775 35.17 -64.64 -12.61
C ASP A 775 35.14 -63.16 -12.20
N LEU A 776 34.23 -62.77 -11.30
CA LEU A 776 34.08 -61.42 -10.76
C LEU A 776 35.15 -61.09 -9.71
N LEU A 777 35.40 -62.01 -8.77
CA LEU A 777 36.50 -61.92 -7.79
C LEU A 777 37.87 -61.84 -8.48
N MET A 778 38.06 -62.62 -9.54
CA MET A 778 39.27 -62.60 -10.37
C MET A 778 39.51 -61.24 -11.05
N LYS A 779 38.49 -60.64 -11.66
CA LYS A 779 38.58 -59.30 -12.30
C LYS A 779 38.86 -58.16 -11.32
N VAL A 780 38.36 -58.26 -10.08
CA VAL A 780 38.60 -57.24 -9.04
C VAL A 780 40.01 -57.35 -8.46
N ILE A 781 40.53 -58.57 -8.29
CA ILE A 781 41.92 -58.82 -7.89
C ILE A 781 42.89 -58.27 -8.96
N GLU A 782 42.59 -58.45 -10.25
CA GLU A 782 43.38 -57.88 -11.36
C GLU A 782 43.38 -56.34 -11.41
N LYS A 783 42.31 -55.67 -10.98
CA LYS A 783 42.16 -54.19 -11.02
C LYS A 783 42.77 -53.43 -9.83
N LYS A 784 43.25 -54.11 -8.77
CA LYS A 784 43.94 -53.48 -7.62
C LYS A 784 45.36 -54.06 -7.43
N PRO A 785 46.39 -53.61 -8.18
CA PRO A 785 47.74 -54.19 -8.16
C PRO A 785 48.54 -53.89 -6.88
N SER A 786 48.05 -53.02 -6.00
CA SER A 786 48.78 -52.53 -4.83
C SER A 786 48.68 -53.40 -3.57
N CYS A 787 48.03 -54.56 -3.64
CA CYS A 787 47.89 -55.49 -2.51
C CYS A 787 48.98 -56.59 -2.45
N SER A 788 50.18 -56.34 -2.99
CA SER A 788 51.29 -57.30 -3.03
C SER A 788 51.96 -57.57 -1.67
N LYS A 789 51.28 -57.37 -0.54
CA LYS A 789 51.95 -57.38 0.77
C LYS A 789 51.09 -57.81 1.96
N TYR A 790 50.11 -58.70 1.80
CA TYR A 790 49.46 -59.34 2.96
C TYR A 790 49.16 -60.81 2.71
N ASN A 791 49.43 -61.62 3.74
CA ASN A 791 49.57 -63.07 3.72
C ASN A 791 48.19 -63.77 3.67
N LEU A 792 47.91 -64.50 2.60
CA LEU A 792 46.64 -65.22 2.33
C LEU A 792 46.47 -66.52 3.16
N GLU A 793 47.36 -66.78 4.13
CA GLU A 793 47.37 -68.02 4.91
C GLU A 793 46.32 -68.09 6.03
N GLU A 794 45.68 -66.97 6.40
CA GLU A 794 44.69 -66.94 7.51
C GLU A 794 43.24 -67.29 7.13
N ILE A 795 42.94 -67.57 5.86
CA ILE A 795 41.59 -67.99 5.42
C ILE A 795 41.46 -69.51 5.56
N HIS A 796 41.14 -69.99 6.77
CA HIS A 796 40.78 -71.38 7.03
C HIS A 796 39.26 -71.48 7.31
N CYS A 797 38.49 -72.03 6.37
CA CYS A 797 37.52 -73.12 6.61
C CYS A 797 36.67 -73.48 5.36
N ALA A 798 36.23 -74.74 5.35
CA ALA A 798 35.31 -75.45 4.44
C ALA A 798 35.90 -76.11 3.16
N GLU A 799 35.56 -77.40 3.01
CA GLU A 799 36.19 -78.44 2.16
C GLU A 799 36.02 -78.30 0.63
N ASN A 800 35.48 -77.20 0.12
CA ASN A 800 35.40 -76.95 -1.34
C ASN A 800 36.53 -76.05 -1.89
N PHE A 801 37.46 -75.59 -1.02
CA PHE A 801 38.58 -74.72 -1.40
C PHE A 801 39.72 -75.39 -2.20
N GLY A 802 39.71 -76.72 -2.38
CA GLY A 802 40.78 -77.44 -3.07
C GLY A 802 40.99 -76.99 -4.53
N GLN A 803 39.91 -76.59 -5.22
CA GLN A 803 40.01 -76.07 -6.59
C GLN A 803 40.42 -74.59 -6.66
N LEU A 804 40.04 -73.78 -5.65
CA LEU A 804 40.43 -72.37 -5.62
C LEU A 804 41.91 -72.20 -5.24
N LYS A 805 42.39 -72.99 -4.26
CA LYS A 805 43.80 -72.99 -3.84
C LYS A 805 44.76 -73.39 -4.97
N ASN A 806 44.37 -74.35 -5.80
CA ASN A 806 45.18 -74.76 -6.94
C ASN A 806 45.21 -73.70 -8.06
N SER A 807 44.06 -73.09 -8.40
CA SER A 807 44.03 -71.99 -9.37
C SER A 807 44.73 -70.71 -8.87
N LEU A 808 44.66 -70.40 -7.57
CA LEU A 808 45.33 -69.23 -6.98
C LEU A 808 46.85 -69.44 -6.89
N ASN A 809 47.31 -70.66 -6.58
CA ASN A 809 48.73 -71.01 -6.58
C ASN A 809 49.33 -71.01 -8.00
N GLU A 810 48.56 -71.41 -9.02
CA GLU A 810 48.97 -71.26 -10.43
C GLU A 810 49.11 -69.78 -10.84
N LEU A 811 48.27 -68.88 -10.31
CA LEU A 811 48.36 -67.44 -10.55
C LEU A 811 49.52 -66.76 -9.82
N ILE A 812 49.84 -67.18 -8.60
CA ILE A 812 51.04 -66.72 -7.87
C ILE A 812 52.31 -67.13 -8.63
N ALA A 813 52.34 -68.35 -9.19
CA ALA A 813 53.46 -68.80 -10.01
C ALA A 813 53.62 -68.01 -11.33
N ILE A 814 52.54 -67.43 -11.86
CA ILE A 814 52.58 -66.53 -13.03
C ILE A 814 53.04 -65.12 -12.61
N MET A 815 52.63 -64.63 -11.43
CA MET A 815 52.96 -63.29 -10.93
C MET A 815 54.39 -63.17 -10.34
N GLU A 816 55.03 -64.27 -9.95
CA GLU A 816 56.40 -64.27 -9.39
C GLU A 816 57.51 -64.26 -10.44
N THR A 817 57.20 -64.08 -11.74
CA THR A 817 58.23 -63.84 -12.76
C THR A 817 58.64 -62.35 -12.81
N PRO A 818 59.90 -61.98 -12.53
CA PRO A 818 60.32 -60.58 -12.52
C PRO A 818 60.35 -59.96 -13.92
N GLN A 819 59.88 -58.72 -14.04
CA GLN A 819 60.09 -57.86 -15.19
C GLN A 819 61.57 -57.46 -15.35
N ASP A 820 62.21 -57.94 -16.42
CA ASP A 820 63.23 -57.20 -17.17
C ASP A 820 62.62 -57.01 -18.57
N THR A 821 62.36 -55.82 -19.12
CA THR A 821 63.28 -54.69 -19.21
C THR A 821 62.48 -53.44 -19.57
N LYS A 822 62.56 -52.40 -18.74
CA LYS A 822 62.34 -51.01 -19.17
C LYS A 822 63.46 -50.64 -20.16
N LYS A 823 63.22 -50.82 -21.45
CA LYS A 823 63.97 -50.18 -22.54
C LYS A 823 63.28 -50.48 -23.86
N GLU A 824 62.23 -49.72 -24.15
CA GLU A 824 61.96 -49.23 -25.50
C GLU A 824 60.80 -48.21 -25.44
N ILE A 825 61.20 -46.93 -25.46
CA ILE A 825 60.56 -45.85 -26.23
C ILE A 825 59.22 -45.34 -25.61
N GLN A 826 59.04 -44.18 -24.97
CA GLN A 826 59.75 -42.89 -24.90
C GLN A 826 60.52 -42.50 -26.16
N GLU A 827 59.78 -42.44 -27.27
CA GLU A 827 59.98 -41.60 -28.46
C GLU A 827 58.98 -42.06 -29.53
N ILE A 828 57.76 -41.53 -29.46
CA ILE A 828 57.00 -41.00 -30.60
C ILE A 828 55.95 -40.09 -29.94
N GLU A 829 56.43 -38.95 -29.44
CA GLU A 829 55.68 -37.72 -29.62
C GLU A 829 55.89 -37.33 -31.09
N THR A 830 54.86 -37.45 -31.91
CA THR A 830 54.42 -36.44 -32.88
C THR A 830 53.37 -37.05 -33.80
N GLN A 831 52.43 -36.19 -34.22
CA GLN A 831 51.27 -36.43 -35.10
C GLN A 831 50.06 -37.02 -34.37
N GLU A 832 49.13 -36.20 -33.88
CA GLU A 832 48.20 -35.26 -34.55
C GLU A 832 46.76 -35.73 -34.29
N HIS A 833 46.06 -34.95 -33.44
CA HIS A 833 44.60 -34.79 -33.42
C HIS A 833 44.11 -34.28 -34.81
N PRO A 834 42.81 -34.41 -35.23
CA PRO A 834 41.69 -34.03 -34.36
C PRO A 834 40.30 -34.70 -34.55
N THR A 835 39.56 -34.67 -33.45
CA THR A 835 38.13 -34.37 -33.27
C THR A 835 37.09 -35.04 -34.18
N ALA A 836 36.39 -36.00 -33.60
CA ALA A 836 35.04 -36.39 -33.99
C ALA A 836 34.04 -35.27 -33.63
N GLY A 837 33.40 -34.71 -34.66
CA GLY A 837 32.14 -34.01 -34.51
C GLY A 837 30.98 -34.99 -34.34
N SER A 838 30.07 -34.60 -33.45
CA SER A 838 28.64 -34.50 -33.74
C SER A 838 27.86 -35.78 -34.08
N ILE A 839 26.80 -36.01 -33.27
CA ILE A 839 25.40 -36.26 -33.68
C ILE A 839 24.73 -37.56 -33.19
N ASN A 840 23.62 -37.30 -32.48
CA ASN A 840 22.38 -38.05 -32.31
C ASN A 840 22.33 -39.32 -31.46
N TYR A 841 21.79 -39.14 -30.25
CA TYR A 841 20.92 -40.13 -29.62
C TYR A 841 19.47 -39.91 -30.04
N ARG A 842 18.82 -40.98 -30.50
CA ARG A 842 17.38 -41.17 -30.56
C ARG A 842 17.06 -42.31 -29.59
N PHE A 843 16.26 -41.96 -28.58
CA PHE A 843 15.63 -42.76 -27.51
C PHE A 843 16.52 -43.35 -26.42
#